data_AF-A0A954DD57-F1
#
_entry.id   AF-A0A954DD57-F1
#
_cell.length_a   1.000
_cell.length_b   1.000
_cell.length_c   1.000
_cell.angle_alpha   90.00
_cell.angle_beta   90.00
_cell.angle_gamma   90.00
#
_symmetry.space_group_name_H-M   'P 1'
#
loop_
_entity.id
_entity.type
_entity.pdbx_description
1 polymer ?
#
loop_
_entity_poly.entity_id
_entity_poly.type
_entity_poly.pdbx_seq_one_letter_code
_entity_poly.pdbx_strand_id
1 'polypeptide(L)'
;MSIAIADVDAVVTLGRELDRSAAHREPSVYNPARMLPMPQIETLLAVCFLVTSLGAQYPPGPRVLDVSHVETTGGDPDTRIAVRLRDAMEAVRSGNRSRALEHFEAALGLDPVNKEVLRSLVEASRDAPESQALWLRRYWLATMDERGRARLDRNLTTTLQGSLEMSNPEPLAKARAAAIAELERFVTKLPPRGWDALGNGLLARWACDVAIELMRAAPSLRKKYGAAFDEALERHEPDQAAVLTSLAKVMQTSAKNDDSAANDLRMRAARCLTGLGAQAAFKKLEGPKPPDVSRVRALAQTARGKLRAKIEAEAEEETTFRIETLRSMNATEREAFTAEHRHWSKPAIGISPGGLYVVQTTCGHGTLLGALETIELHHRRLANWFGKDPFQSRPGTIRIVPDHAGLESEDSPFWWAGGFQSGDLTVVKFAWGSVAGLGRTLTHELTHRFDGVLEPSLPSWLGEGRAVWTAGAYGNANDERFVDNHLNPYDMQTALVRGYGGGGKLQQLLEGTIDDYRDNYPVGHALFVFLRSWQIEKKRVFEKRLDAYMRRIRAGRKDPHKFFLEHFADGKQGRPDGWDAFLKEWNEFLGGCYKKAWNEEVAWFDERYSRELSRPTRGARVLDRPTFTWTRNRAEPWFGQEHAAEAGPVLAEAGHRREAAAALLWSLRTDGFVFENARLLKSLLEELGQEDAAWALGYELHYQSTSASSPMLPPFAARLSRLFAYAKDLQDAASRAAEAKHGAIARVLANESRWLHRFVGGPSKPIPDATTPLDLALYPRLEAPRRLDLLGLTEEGLTGYEERRVANLWFMDADGNLHVGREKPRDKTGVLDRSIHIRDAYVRANQWQQPGQYVFRTRVHFTTSYVSGAILLGITRRDRNVRVSFNAGDYLYAIGRSDEVKKTDSMRIGVEGLWDREGGLGMSSGSRKFDFARPATSFTLEVRVDGPTAWISVDGRRLCTYTTPSLTPIEGYIGAAMHSGAVRLQEPTVQRIDRGAMAGTASSTGLSLVRPSENLHAILGAPTDGFPTATHGTVVLWLPTKEGEKFEGKSEAIGRRDIDKLIQGPLEYPQKWVIAYPKAWSSARKDRLKIDSAGYGQGRVELVEHDSPAPLGESPWLLFLDDVGVLRVAERLTMKPGGLGTLRRWMRQFRAHETRD
;
A
#
# COMPACT_ATOMS: atom_id res chain seq x y z
N MET A 1 -6.40 54.97 5.96
CA MET A 1 -7.86 54.88 5.73
C MET A 1 -8.41 53.84 6.69
N SER A 2 -9.08 54.30 7.74
CA SER A 2 -9.68 53.44 8.77
C SER A 2 -10.96 52.80 8.23
N ILE A 3 -11.04 51.47 8.21
CA ILE A 3 -12.25 50.73 7.86
C ILE A 3 -13.02 50.44 9.15
N ALA A 4 -14.28 50.87 9.16
CA ALA A 4 -15.22 50.74 10.26
C ALA A 4 -15.53 49.26 10.57
N ILE A 5 -15.48 48.92 11.86
CA ILE A 5 -15.90 47.63 12.40
C ILE A 5 -17.44 47.60 12.38
N ALA A 6 -18.03 46.62 11.71
CA ALA A 6 -19.47 46.41 11.70
C ALA A 6 -19.96 45.93 13.08
N ASP A 7 -21.14 46.43 13.44
CA ASP A 7 -21.81 46.27 14.73
C ASP A 7 -22.17 44.80 15.04
N VAL A 8 -21.58 44.26 16.10
CA VAL A 8 -21.70 42.87 16.56
C VAL A 8 -23.15 42.54 16.98
N ASP A 9 -23.94 43.55 17.39
CA ASP A 9 -25.31 43.35 17.84
C ASP A 9 -26.29 43.01 16.70
N ALA A 10 -25.98 43.43 15.47
CA ALA A 10 -26.78 43.07 14.29
C ALA A 10 -26.67 41.56 13.96
N VAL A 11 -25.48 40.97 14.16
CA VAL A 11 -25.23 39.54 13.91
C VAL A 11 -25.90 38.66 14.97
N VAL A 12 -25.89 39.09 16.23
CA VAL A 12 -26.55 38.37 17.34
C VAL A 12 -28.07 38.42 17.19
N THR A 13 -28.63 39.52 16.68
CA THR A 13 -30.08 39.65 16.44
C THR A 13 -30.54 38.73 15.31
N LEU A 14 -29.78 38.64 14.22
CA LEU A 14 -30.09 37.73 13.10
C LEU A 14 -30.03 36.24 13.51
N GLY A 15 -29.09 35.89 14.39
CA GLY A 15 -28.99 34.52 14.95
C GLY A 15 -30.20 34.14 15.81
N ARG A 16 -30.73 35.08 16.61
CA ARG A 16 -31.92 34.86 17.46
C ARG A 16 -33.22 34.77 16.68
N GLU A 17 -33.33 35.44 15.53
CA GLU A 17 -34.50 35.32 14.64
C GLU A 17 -34.53 33.99 13.88
N LEU A 18 -33.36 33.46 13.48
CA LEU A 18 -33.26 32.16 12.83
C LEU A 18 -33.58 31.00 13.77
N ASP A 19 -33.18 31.08 15.05
CA ASP A 19 -33.51 30.07 16.07
C ASP A 19 -35.01 30.01 16.39
N ARG A 20 -35.71 31.15 16.38
CA ARG A 20 -37.17 31.18 16.57
C ARG A 20 -37.95 30.60 15.40
N SER A 21 -37.39 30.60 14.19
CA SER A 21 -38.00 29.98 13.00
C SER A 21 -37.88 28.45 12.98
N ALA A 22 -36.97 27.85 13.74
CA ALA A 22 -36.71 26.41 13.73
C ALA A 22 -37.64 25.61 14.67
N ALA A 23 -38.27 26.26 15.65
CA ALA A 23 -39.02 25.57 16.70
C ALA A 23 -40.41 25.05 16.29
N HIS A 24 -41.01 25.52 15.18
CA HIS A 24 -42.36 25.10 14.75
C HIS A 24 -42.41 24.83 13.25
N ARG A 25 -42.22 23.58 12.82
CA ARG A 25 -42.70 23.05 11.52
C ARG A 25 -42.67 21.53 11.46
N GLU A 26 -43.84 20.94 11.21
CA GLU A 26 -44.02 19.56 10.74
C GLU A 26 -43.46 19.37 9.32
N PRO A 27 -43.13 18.12 8.90
CA PRO A 27 -42.45 17.87 7.64
C PRO A 27 -43.42 17.93 6.45
N SER A 28 -43.40 19.03 5.69
CA SER A 28 -44.03 19.11 4.37
C SER A 28 -43.04 19.50 3.28
N VAL A 29 -42.98 18.67 2.24
CA VAL A 29 -42.54 18.89 0.84
C VAL A 29 -41.69 20.14 0.58
N TYR A 30 -40.39 19.91 0.34
CA TYR A 30 -39.39 20.91 -0.05
C TYR A 30 -39.67 21.43 -1.48
N ASN A 31 -39.82 22.75 -1.62
CA ASN A 31 -39.99 23.44 -2.90
C ASN A 31 -38.68 24.15 -3.30
N PRO A 32 -37.99 23.77 -4.40
CA PRO A 32 -36.60 24.17 -4.69
C PRO A 32 -36.40 25.57 -5.33
N ALA A 33 -37.36 26.50 -5.25
CA ALA A 33 -37.36 27.69 -6.13
C ALA A 33 -37.07 29.07 -5.48
N ARG A 34 -36.34 29.18 -4.36
CA ARG A 34 -35.89 30.50 -3.85
C ARG A 34 -34.37 30.52 -3.59
N MET A 35 -33.61 30.97 -4.58
CA MET A 35 -32.18 31.28 -4.45
C MET A 35 -31.99 32.65 -3.76
N LEU A 36 -31.02 32.73 -2.85
CA LEU A 36 -30.48 34.01 -2.37
C LEU A 36 -29.64 34.67 -3.48
N PRO A 37 -29.61 36.02 -3.57
CA PRO A 37 -28.80 36.73 -4.57
C PRO A 37 -27.29 36.56 -4.33
N MET A 38 -26.53 36.43 -5.43
CA MET A 38 -25.07 36.16 -5.49
C MET A 38 -24.17 36.95 -4.50
N PRO A 39 -24.37 38.26 -4.23
CA PRO A 39 -23.46 39.02 -3.36
C PRO A 39 -23.53 38.62 -1.87
N GLN A 40 -24.66 38.06 -1.44
CA GLN A 40 -24.84 37.62 -0.05
C GLN A 40 -24.12 36.30 0.23
N ILE A 41 -23.86 35.49 -0.80
CA ILE A 41 -23.13 34.22 -0.68
C ILE A 41 -21.62 34.47 -0.56
N GLU A 42 -21.08 35.41 -1.33
CA GLU A 42 -19.66 35.81 -1.25
C GLU A 42 -19.33 36.44 0.11
N THR A 43 -20.22 37.27 0.63
CA THR A 43 -20.07 37.91 1.95
C THR A 43 -20.20 36.91 3.10
N LEU A 44 -21.10 35.91 3.01
CA LEU A 44 -21.23 34.87 4.04
C LEU A 44 -20.09 33.83 4.02
N LEU A 45 -19.53 33.50 2.85
CA LEU A 45 -18.35 32.62 2.76
C LEU A 45 -17.10 33.33 3.28
N ALA A 46 -16.98 34.64 3.07
CA ALA A 46 -15.94 35.44 3.70
C ALA A 46 -16.08 35.44 5.23
N VAL A 47 -17.30 35.56 5.77
CA VAL A 47 -17.54 35.58 7.23
C VAL A 47 -17.34 34.21 7.91
N CYS A 48 -17.56 33.08 7.21
CA CYS A 48 -17.25 31.75 7.74
C CYS A 48 -15.76 31.36 7.66
N PHE A 49 -14.94 32.06 6.85
CA PHE A 49 -13.54 31.68 6.57
C PHE A 49 -12.52 32.84 6.68
N LEU A 50 -12.87 33.92 7.38
CA LEU A 50 -11.99 35.08 7.51
C LEU A 50 -10.72 34.75 8.33
N VAL A 51 -9.58 34.82 7.61
CA VAL A 51 -8.19 34.59 8.02
C VAL A 51 -7.82 33.11 8.24
N THR A 52 -7.83 32.31 7.17
CA THR A 52 -7.12 31.02 7.16
C THR A 52 -5.62 31.27 7.00
N SER A 53 -4.90 31.27 8.12
CA SER A 53 -3.45 31.15 8.12
C SER A 53 -3.08 29.71 7.71
N LEU A 54 -2.39 29.54 6.58
CA LEU A 54 -1.91 28.24 6.08
C LEU A 54 -1.22 27.45 7.18
N GLY A 55 -1.63 26.22 7.45
CA GLY A 55 -0.84 25.27 8.22
C GLY A 55 0.33 24.73 7.41
N ALA A 56 1.48 24.55 8.06
CA ALA A 56 2.58 23.72 7.56
C ALA A 56 2.12 22.26 7.47
N GLN A 57 2.66 21.45 6.56
CA GLN A 57 2.02 20.17 6.20
C GLN A 57 3.02 19.03 6.08
N TYR A 58 2.68 17.82 6.53
CA TYR A 58 3.64 16.72 6.72
C TYR A 58 3.11 15.33 6.28
N PRO A 59 3.88 14.49 5.55
CA PRO A 59 3.63 13.04 5.37
C PRO A 59 3.82 12.22 6.67
N PRO A 60 3.30 11.01 6.86
CA PRO A 60 3.73 10.16 7.98
C PRO A 60 5.22 9.78 7.87
N GLY A 61 5.93 9.72 8.99
CA GLY A 61 7.32 9.25 9.08
C GLY A 61 7.74 8.95 10.53
N PRO A 62 9.00 8.55 10.81
CA PRO A 62 9.48 8.12 12.11
C PRO A 62 9.16 9.09 13.22
N ARG A 63 8.59 8.49 14.26
CA ARG A 63 8.50 9.07 15.58
C ARG A 63 9.77 8.80 16.37
N VAL A 64 10.28 9.82 17.05
CA VAL A 64 11.37 9.77 18.01
C VAL A 64 10.83 9.31 19.37
N LEU A 65 10.32 8.08 19.40
CA LEU A 65 9.69 7.53 20.61
C LEU A 65 10.61 7.66 21.83
N ASP A 66 10.01 8.05 22.96
CA ASP A 66 10.68 8.10 24.25
C ASP A 66 11.12 6.70 24.67
N VAL A 67 12.41 6.56 24.95
CA VAL A 67 13.06 5.31 25.39
C VAL A 67 13.28 5.28 26.90
N SER A 68 12.68 6.21 27.64
CA SER A 68 12.73 6.25 29.10
C SER A 68 12.30 4.93 29.77
N HIS A 69 11.48 4.12 29.10
CA HIS A 69 11.06 2.79 29.54
C HIS A 69 12.03 1.65 29.23
N VAL A 70 13.10 1.88 28.46
CA VAL A 70 14.19 0.91 28.28
C VAL A 70 15.18 1.12 29.44
N GLU A 71 14.70 0.93 30.67
CA GLU A 71 15.61 0.81 31.81
C GLU A 71 16.36 -0.51 31.64
N THR A 72 17.67 -0.40 31.45
CA THR A 72 18.59 -1.54 31.43
C THR A 72 18.39 -2.33 32.72
N THR A 73 17.95 -3.59 32.62
CA THR A 73 17.92 -4.58 33.71
C THR A 73 19.35 -4.98 34.11
N GLY A 74 20.21 -4.02 34.41
CA GLY A 74 21.63 -4.23 34.72
C GLY A 74 21.91 -4.75 36.13
N GLY A 75 20.88 -5.13 36.88
CA GLY A 75 21.01 -5.65 38.25
C GLY A 75 20.76 -7.15 38.40
N ASP A 76 20.21 -7.82 37.39
CA ASP A 76 19.88 -9.24 37.47
C ASP A 76 21.00 -10.09 36.81
N PRO A 77 21.75 -10.89 37.60
CA PRO A 77 22.87 -11.70 37.11
C PRO A 77 22.45 -12.80 36.13
N ASP A 78 21.16 -13.12 36.04
CA ASP A 78 20.60 -14.12 35.13
C ASP A 78 20.11 -13.54 33.80
N THR A 79 20.27 -12.24 33.58
CA THR A 79 19.96 -11.63 32.28
C THR A 79 20.88 -12.16 31.17
N ARG A 80 20.33 -12.34 29.97
CA ARG A 80 21.10 -12.83 28.81
C ARG A 80 22.32 -11.96 28.50
N ILE A 81 22.23 -10.65 28.72
CA ILE A 81 23.37 -9.73 28.58
C ILE A 81 24.45 -10.08 29.60
N ALA A 82 24.10 -10.29 30.87
CA ALA A 82 25.04 -10.70 31.91
C ALA A 82 25.68 -12.07 31.62
N VAL A 83 24.91 -13.05 31.11
CA VAL A 83 25.45 -14.36 30.69
C VAL A 83 26.44 -14.18 29.53
N ARG A 84 26.08 -13.45 28.48
CA ARG A 84 26.99 -13.21 27.34
C ARG A 84 28.22 -12.41 27.74
N LEU A 85 28.08 -11.44 28.63
CA LEU A 85 29.21 -10.71 29.20
C LEU A 85 30.13 -11.63 30.01
N ARG A 86 29.56 -12.53 30.82
CA ARG A 86 30.32 -13.53 31.58
C ARG A 86 31.09 -14.50 30.68
N ASP A 87 30.42 -15.06 29.67
CA ASP A 87 31.03 -15.92 28.65
C ASP A 87 32.16 -15.18 27.90
N ALA A 88 31.92 -13.91 27.56
CA ALA A 88 32.93 -13.07 26.92
C ALA A 88 34.15 -12.89 27.82
N MET A 89 33.93 -12.55 29.10
CA MET A 89 35.01 -12.35 30.06
C MET A 89 35.78 -13.65 30.35
N GLU A 90 35.11 -14.80 30.39
CA GLU A 90 35.77 -16.10 30.51
C GLU A 90 36.63 -16.42 29.28
N ALA A 91 36.12 -16.13 28.07
CA ALA A 91 36.89 -16.26 26.84
C ALA A 91 38.10 -15.32 26.80
N VAL A 92 37.97 -14.08 27.31
CA VAL A 92 39.11 -13.14 27.49
C VAL A 92 40.16 -13.75 28.43
N ARG A 93 39.75 -14.25 29.60
CA ARG A 93 40.68 -14.88 30.57
C ARG A 93 41.37 -16.12 30.00
N SER A 94 40.68 -16.85 29.14
CA SER A 94 41.20 -18.06 28.47
C SER A 94 42.06 -17.75 27.23
N GLY A 95 42.26 -16.47 26.89
CA GLY A 95 43.01 -16.04 25.70
C GLY A 95 42.27 -16.26 24.37
N ASN A 96 41.00 -16.68 24.37
CA ASN A 96 40.22 -16.92 23.16
C ASN A 96 39.50 -15.64 22.71
N ARG A 97 40.27 -14.74 22.08
CA ARG A 97 39.80 -13.41 21.66
C ARG A 97 38.64 -13.44 20.67
N SER A 98 38.66 -14.35 19.69
CA SER A 98 37.57 -14.47 18.70
C SER A 98 36.25 -14.78 19.38
N ARG A 99 36.26 -15.76 20.29
CA ARG A 99 35.07 -16.16 21.04
C ARG A 99 34.60 -15.07 22.00
N ALA A 100 35.52 -14.33 22.63
CA ALA A 100 35.16 -13.17 23.45
C ALA A 100 34.42 -12.11 22.63
N LEU A 101 34.93 -11.77 21.45
CA LEU A 101 34.30 -10.80 20.55
C LEU A 101 32.91 -11.27 20.09
N GLU A 102 32.74 -12.55 19.75
CA GLU A 102 31.41 -13.11 19.41
C GLU A 102 30.40 -12.93 20.54
N HIS A 103 30.80 -13.21 21.78
CA HIS A 103 29.93 -13.05 22.95
C HIS A 103 29.62 -11.58 23.25
N PHE A 104 30.60 -10.69 23.13
CA PHE A 104 30.37 -9.25 23.27
C PHE A 104 29.46 -8.68 22.16
N GLU A 105 29.66 -9.07 20.91
CA GLU A 105 28.79 -8.67 19.79
C GLU A 105 27.37 -9.19 19.99
N ALA A 106 27.22 -10.44 20.46
CA ALA A 106 25.92 -10.99 20.80
C ALA A 106 25.23 -10.19 21.92
N ALA A 107 25.97 -9.76 22.95
CA ALA A 107 25.46 -8.89 24.01
C ALA A 107 25.04 -7.52 23.48
N LEU A 108 25.83 -6.89 22.60
CA LEU A 108 25.48 -5.63 21.94
C LEU A 108 24.32 -5.76 20.95
N GLY A 109 24.04 -6.97 20.44
CA GLY A 109 22.83 -7.24 19.66
C GLY A 109 21.55 -7.19 20.49
N LEU A 110 21.66 -7.48 21.80
CA LEU A 110 20.57 -7.37 22.77
C LEU A 110 20.36 -5.92 23.21
N ASP A 111 21.44 -5.20 23.53
CA ASP A 111 21.44 -3.79 23.89
C ASP A 111 22.67 -3.07 23.29
N PRO A 112 22.51 -2.34 22.17
CA PRO A 112 23.61 -1.70 21.46
C PRO A 112 24.32 -0.56 22.20
N VAL A 113 23.73 -0.08 23.29
CA VAL A 113 24.24 1.02 24.12
C VAL A 113 24.58 0.56 25.54
N ASN A 114 24.66 -0.75 25.77
CA ASN A 114 25.01 -1.29 27.08
C ASN A 114 26.40 -0.84 27.51
N LYS A 115 26.45 -0.04 28.58
CA LYS A 115 27.66 0.63 29.05
C LYS A 115 28.70 -0.37 29.54
N GLU A 116 28.28 -1.44 30.21
CA GLU A 116 29.18 -2.43 30.80
C GLU A 116 29.83 -3.28 29.70
N VAL A 117 29.03 -3.80 28.77
CA VAL A 117 29.52 -4.57 27.61
C VAL A 117 30.49 -3.72 26.78
N LEU A 118 30.14 -2.47 26.48
CA LEU A 118 31.01 -1.56 25.71
C LEU A 118 32.32 -1.25 26.46
N ARG A 119 32.28 -1.05 27.79
CA ARG A 119 33.48 -0.86 28.60
C ARG A 119 34.38 -2.10 28.56
N SER A 120 33.83 -3.28 28.79
CA SER A 120 34.59 -4.53 28.77
C SER A 120 35.18 -4.84 27.39
N LEU A 121 34.48 -4.48 26.30
CA LEU A 121 35.02 -4.55 24.94
C LEU A 121 36.23 -3.63 24.73
N VAL A 122 36.18 -2.40 25.25
CA VAL A 122 37.30 -1.45 25.20
C VAL A 122 38.51 -2.02 25.94
N GLU A 123 38.30 -2.58 27.14
CA GLU A 123 39.36 -3.20 27.94
C GLU A 123 39.93 -4.46 27.26
N ALA A 124 39.07 -5.32 26.70
CA ALA A 124 39.44 -6.54 25.98
C ALA A 124 40.16 -6.28 24.64
N SER A 125 40.03 -5.07 24.09
CA SER A 125 40.64 -4.69 22.81
C SER A 125 42.02 -4.04 22.94
N ARG A 126 42.62 -4.01 24.14
CA ARG A 126 43.91 -3.35 24.43
C ARG A 126 45.06 -3.71 23.47
N ASP A 127 45.07 -4.94 22.97
CA ASP A 127 46.12 -5.44 22.07
C ASP A 127 45.83 -5.11 20.58
N ALA A 128 44.76 -4.35 20.29
CA ALA A 128 44.48 -3.79 18.96
C ALA A 128 44.05 -2.31 19.08
N PRO A 129 45.00 -1.36 19.06
CA PRO A 129 44.76 0.05 19.35
C PRO A 129 43.65 0.72 18.53
N GLU A 130 43.55 0.44 17.22
CA GLU A 130 42.50 0.98 16.36
C GLU A 130 41.10 0.43 16.72
N SER A 131 41.02 -0.86 17.06
CA SER A 131 39.77 -1.48 17.52
C SER A 131 39.33 -0.89 18.86
N GLN A 132 40.26 -0.78 19.81
CA GLN A 132 40.02 -0.17 21.11
C GLN A 132 39.52 1.27 20.97
N ALA A 133 40.13 2.07 20.10
CA ALA A 133 39.74 3.44 19.80
C ALA A 133 38.31 3.54 19.22
N LEU A 134 37.91 2.62 18.33
CA LEU A 134 36.56 2.58 17.78
C LEU A 134 35.51 2.17 18.82
N TRP A 135 35.80 1.16 19.64
CA TRP A 135 34.92 0.77 20.74
C TRP A 135 34.80 1.88 21.79
N LEU A 136 35.89 2.60 22.07
CA LEU A 136 35.90 3.72 22.99
C LEU A 136 34.96 4.84 22.51
N ARG A 137 34.93 5.11 21.21
CA ARG A 137 33.99 6.08 20.63
C ARG A 137 32.52 5.66 20.80
N ARG A 138 32.19 4.36 20.63
CA ARG A 138 30.84 3.85 20.91
C ARG A 138 30.49 3.92 22.39
N TYR A 139 31.42 3.55 23.27
CA TYR A 139 31.26 3.68 24.71
C TYR A 139 31.02 5.13 25.14
N TRP A 140 31.77 6.08 24.56
CA TRP A 140 31.60 7.51 24.81
C TRP A 140 30.19 7.99 24.45
N LEU A 141 29.68 7.61 23.28
CA LEU A 141 28.32 7.98 22.85
C LEU A 141 27.23 7.39 23.76
N ALA A 142 27.41 6.15 24.24
CA ALA A 142 26.49 5.50 25.15
C ALA A 142 26.49 6.10 26.58
N THR A 143 27.59 6.75 26.98
CA THR A 143 27.80 7.26 28.34
C THR A 143 27.76 8.78 28.47
N MET A 144 27.81 9.52 27.36
CA MET A 144 27.81 10.97 27.39
C MET A 144 26.51 11.56 27.94
N ASP A 145 26.64 12.74 28.54
CA ASP A 145 25.53 13.62 28.90
C ASP A 145 24.95 14.35 27.67
N GLU A 146 23.95 15.20 27.91
CA GLU A 146 23.32 15.99 26.85
C GLU A 146 24.20 17.06 26.20
N ARG A 147 25.42 17.26 26.71
CA ARG A 147 26.42 18.20 26.21
C ARG A 147 27.56 17.46 25.49
N GLY A 148 27.48 16.15 25.33
CA GLY A 148 28.50 15.32 24.69
C GLY A 148 29.69 14.98 25.58
N ARG A 149 29.59 15.18 26.90
CA ARG A 149 30.66 14.88 27.86
C ARG A 149 30.42 13.52 28.52
N ALA A 150 31.42 12.64 28.52
CA ALA A 150 31.42 11.41 29.30
C ALA A 150 32.46 11.52 30.43
N ARG A 151 32.21 10.84 31.55
CA ARG A 151 33.21 10.70 32.62
C ARG A 151 33.86 9.32 32.52
N LEU A 152 35.16 9.29 32.26
CA LEU A 152 35.98 8.09 32.39
C LEU A 152 36.58 8.03 33.80
N ASP A 153 36.75 6.82 34.34
CA ASP A 153 37.57 6.59 35.53
C ASP A 153 39.01 7.06 35.24
N ARG A 154 39.71 7.64 36.23
CA ARG A 154 41.12 8.05 36.12
C ARG A 154 42.01 6.91 35.63
N ASN A 155 41.79 5.68 36.12
CA ASN A 155 42.59 4.52 35.74
C ASN A 155 42.36 4.13 34.27
N LEU A 156 41.11 4.20 33.81
CA LEU A 156 40.77 3.98 32.39
C LEU A 156 41.33 5.08 31.50
N THR A 157 41.31 6.34 31.96
CA THR A 157 41.85 7.48 31.19
C THR A 157 43.33 7.29 30.91
N THR A 158 44.13 6.95 31.92
CA THR A 158 45.57 6.69 31.77
C THR A 158 45.82 5.49 30.84
N THR A 159 45.03 4.42 30.97
CA THR A 159 45.18 3.19 30.17
C THR A 159 44.81 3.41 28.69
N LEU A 160 43.89 4.33 28.42
CA LEU A 160 43.32 4.57 27.09
C LEU A 160 43.87 5.82 26.40
N GLN A 161 44.89 6.47 26.95
CA GLN A 161 45.43 7.74 26.44
C GLN A 161 45.74 7.68 24.93
N GLY A 162 46.43 6.63 24.47
CA GLY A 162 46.73 6.44 23.04
C GLY A 162 45.47 6.27 22.18
N SER A 163 44.45 5.56 22.67
CA SER A 163 43.16 5.41 21.97
C SER A 163 42.32 6.69 21.99
N LEU A 164 42.42 7.51 23.05
CA LEU A 164 41.76 8.82 23.16
C LEU A 164 42.33 9.81 22.15
N GLU A 165 43.66 9.87 22.04
CA GLU A 165 44.36 10.67 21.03
C GLU A 165 44.01 10.22 19.61
N MET A 166 43.93 8.90 19.40
CA MET A 166 43.65 8.29 18.09
C MET A 166 42.19 8.49 17.62
N SER A 167 41.20 8.30 18.50
CA SER A 167 39.76 8.40 18.13
C SER A 167 39.16 9.79 18.33
N ASN A 168 39.81 10.65 19.12
CA ASN A 168 39.36 11.99 19.51
C ASN A 168 37.84 12.07 19.80
N PRO A 169 37.31 11.24 20.73
CA PRO A 169 35.88 10.99 20.84
C PRO A 169 35.12 12.19 21.44
N GLU A 170 35.74 12.94 22.36
CA GLU A 170 35.06 14.03 23.07
C GLU A 170 34.69 15.23 22.17
N PRO A 171 35.59 15.81 21.35
CA PRO A 171 35.23 16.93 20.48
C PRO A 171 34.14 16.56 19.48
N LEU A 172 34.23 15.36 18.88
CA LEU A 172 33.20 14.86 17.95
C LEU A 172 31.85 14.64 18.65
N ALA A 173 31.84 14.14 19.89
CA ALA A 173 30.63 13.96 20.67
C ALA A 173 29.98 15.31 21.05
N LYS A 174 30.79 16.31 21.45
CA LYS A 174 30.33 17.68 21.71
C LYS A 174 29.75 18.33 20.45
N ALA A 175 30.43 18.21 19.31
CA ALA A 175 29.96 18.72 18.03
C ALA A 175 28.63 18.07 17.61
N ARG A 176 28.50 16.75 17.77
CA ARG A 176 27.25 16.01 17.56
C ARG A 176 26.11 16.52 18.44
N ALA A 177 26.34 16.66 19.75
CA ALA A 177 25.33 17.17 20.68
C ALA A 177 24.91 18.61 20.34
N ALA A 178 25.88 19.44 19.93
CA ALA A 178 25.63 20.82 19.51
C ALA A 178 24.83 20.91 18.19
N ALA A 179 25.07 19.99 17.25
CA ALA A 179 24.30 19.86 16.00
C ALA A 179 22.86 19.42 16.26
N ILE A 180 22.62 18.43 17.14
CA ILE A 180 21.25 18.02 17.51
C ILE A 180 20.50 19.16 18.20
N ALA A 181 21.15 19.87 19.12
CA ALA A 181 20.55 21.04 19.78
C ALA A 181 20.31 22.22 18.81
N GLU A 182 21.01 22.28 17.68
CA GLU A 182 20.73 23.24 16.60
C GLU A 182 19.53 22.80 15.76
N LEU A 183 19.44 21.51 15.41
CA LEU A 183 18.29 20.92 14.74
C LEU A 183 16.99 21.07 15.54
N GLU A 184 17.03 20.82 16.85
CA GLU A 184 15.86 21.01 17.72
C GLU A 184 15.42 22.49 17.74
N ARG A 185 16.35 23.43 17.91
CA ARG A 185 16.04 24.88 17.82
C ARG A 185 15.56 25.29 16.43
N PHE A 186 16.02 24.61 15.39
CA PHE A 186 15.57 24.85 14.02
C PHE A 186 14.10 24.46 13.86
N VAL A 187 13.73 23.22 14.19
CA VAL A 187 12.35 22.74 14.03
C VAL A 187 11.36 23.44 14.95
N THR A 188 11.74 23.74 16.19
CA THR A 188 10.85 24.41 17.15
C THR A 188 10.54 25.85 16.78
N LYS A 189 11.41 26.49 15.99
CA LYS A 189 11.22 27.86 15.47
C LYS A 189 10.47 27.92 14.14
N LEU A 190 10.20 26.79 13.49
CA LEU A 190 9.42 26.79 12.25
C LEU A 190 7.99 27.25 12.57
N PRO A 191 7.49 28.34 11.95
CA PRO A 191 6.12 28.78 12.17
C PRO A 191 5.17 27.67 11.70
N PRO A 192 4.19 27.28 12.53
CA PRO A 192 3.24 26.24 12.16
C PRO A 192 2.13 26.77 11.24
N ARG A 193 1.96 28.10 11.20
CA ARG A 193 0.93 28.77 10.40
C ARG A 193 1.46 30.03 9.68
N GLY A 194 0.86 30.40 8.55
CA GLY A 194 1.19 31.60 7.78
C GLY A 194 1.79 31.33 6.40
N TRP A 195 2.13 32.37 5.65
CA TRP A 195 2.74 32.24 4.33
C TRP A 195 4.08 31.50 4.39
N ASP A 196 4.95 31.93 5.32
CA ASP A 196 6.26 31.31 5.59
C ASP A 196 6.16 29.91 6.23
N ALA A 197 4.94 29.40 6.45
CA ALA A 197 4.69 28.06 6.97
C ALA A 197 4.49 27.01 5.86
N LEU A 198 4.25 27.42 4.61
CA LEU A 198 3.99 26.49 3.52
C LEU A 198 5.19 25.56 3.31
N GLY A 199 4.99 24.26 3.52
CA GLY A 199 6.04 23.25 3.36
C GLY A 199 7.00 23.11 4.56
N ASN A 200 6.81 23.85 5.68
CA ASN A 200 7.65 23.67 6.87
C ASN A 200 7.59 22.27 7.48
N GLY A 201 6.49 21.54 7.27
CA GLY A 201 6.42 20.12 7.66
C GLY A 201 7.43 19.24 6.93
N LEU A 202 7.84 19.58 5.69
CA LEU A 202 8.94 18.91 4.98
C LEU A 202 10.31 19.22 5.59
N LEU A 203 10.50 20.43 6.14
CA LEU A 203 11.73 20.80 6.84
C LEU A 203 11.83 20.11 8.20
N ALA A 204 10.72 20.12 8.95
CA ALA A 204 10.61 19.41 10.21
C ALA A 204 10.89 17.90 10.01
N ARG A 205 10.29 17.32 8.97
CA ARG A 205 10.56 15.95 8.51
C ARG A 205 12.04 15.68 8.33
N TRP A 206 12.66 16.40 7.39
CA TRP A 206 14.06 16.23 7.06
C TRP A 206 14.93 16.33 8.31
N ALA A 207 14.71 17.35 9.13
CA ALA A 207 15.47 17.58 10.35
C ALA A 207 15.29 16.44 11.37
N CYS A 208 14.07 15.91 11.53
CA CYS A 208 13.80 14.75 12.38
C CYS A 208 14.54 13.51 11.88
N ASP A 209 14.54 13.25 10.57
CA ASP A 209 15.27 12.10 9.99
C ASP A 209 16.78 12.21 10.23
N VAL A 210 17.36 13.42 10.11
CA VAL A 210 18.77 13.64 10.50
C VAL A 210 18.96 13.42 12.00
N ALA A 211 18.07 13.97 12.84
CA ALA A 211 18.21 13.94 14.29
C ALA A 211 18.11 12.53 14.89
N ILE A 212 17.14 11.71 14.45
CA ILE A 212 16.98 10.31 14.85
C ILE A 212 18.29 9.56 14.68
N GLU A 213 18.96 9.84 13.58
CA GLU A 213 20.17 9.15 13.20
C GLU A 213 21.39 9.59 14.01
N LEU A 214 21.53 10.89 14.26
CA LEU A 214 22.54 11.40 15.16
C LEU A 214 22.34 10.92 16.61
N MET A 215 21.07 10.71 17.04
CA MET A 215 20.71 10.28 18.39
C MET A 215 20.76 8.76 18.61
N ARG A 216 20.84 7.96 17.54
CA ARG A 216 20.69 6.49 17.56
C ARG A 216 21.57 5.77 18.59
N ALA A 217 22.82 6.21 18.76
CA ALA A 217 23.79 5.62 19.70
C ALA A 217 23.97 6.46 20.98
N ALA A 218 23.09 7.43 21.22
CA ALA A 218 23.21 8.46 22.24
C ALA A 218 21.93 8.56 23.10
N PRO A 219 21.72 7.63 24.05
CA PRO A 219 20.48 7.56 24.83
C PRO A 219 20.11 8.86 25.54
N SER A 220 21.10 9.55 26.13
CA SER A 220 20.91 10.83 26.82
C SER A 220 20.38 11.94 25.90
N LEU A 221 20.89 12.01 24.66
CA LEU A 221 20.43 12.99 23.67
C LEU A 221 19.01 12.68 23.22
N ARG A 222 18.71 11.40 22.97
CA ARG A 222 17.36 10.96 22.61
C ARG A 222 16.35 11.29 23.70
N LYS A 223 16.66 10.98 24.97
CA LYS A 223 15.81 11.30 26.12
C LYS A 223 15.54 12.81 26.23
N LYS A 224 16.55 13.65 25.96
CA LYS A 224 16.41 15.10 26.06
C LYS A 224 15.62 15.72 24.91
N TYR A 225 15.92 15.34 23.67
CA TYR A 225 15.42 16.05 22.48
C TYR A 225 14.29 15.32 21.76
N GLY A 226 14.04 14.04 22.06
CA GLY A 226 13.09 13.21 21.31
C GLY A 226 11.67 13.77 21.26
N ALA A 227 11.11 14.16 22.41
CA ALA A 227 9.77 14.73 22.49
C ALA A 227 9.59 16.00 21.65
N ALA A 228 10.62 16.86 21.55
CA ALA A 228 10.56 18.10 20.78
C ALA A 228 10.47 17.82 19.26
N PHE A 229 11.14 16.78 18.78
CA PHE A 229 11.04 16.36 17.38
C PHE A 229 9.68 15.72 17.08
N ASP A 230 9.14 14.90 17.98
CA ASP A 230 7.79 14.34 17.85
C ASP A 230 6.73 15.44 17.80
N GLU A 231 6.80 16.40 18.73
CA GLU A 231 5.90 17.55 18.75
C GLU A 231 6.01 18.40 17.47
N ALA A 232 7.22 18.60 16.95
CA ALA A 232 7.43 19.34 15.71
C ALA A 232 6.78 18.66 14.50
N LEU A 233 6.79 17.32 14.43
CA LEU A 233 6.10 16.58 13.35
C LEU A 233 4.57 16.69 13.47
N GLU A 234 4.03 16.73 14.68
CA GLU A 234 2.58 16.83 14.92
C GLU A 234 2.02 18.24 14.71
N ARG A 235 2.84 19.28 14.92
CA ARG A 235 2.42 20.70 14.86
C ARG A 235 2.02 21.21 13.47
N HIS A 236 2.31 20.43 12.41
CA HIS A 236 2.20 20.85 11.02
C HIS A 236 1.03 20.11 10.31
N GLU A 237 -0.20 20.62 10.50
CA GLU A 237 -1.42 20.12 9.85
C GLU A 237 -1.73 20.73 8.46
N PRO A 238 -2.28 19.93 7.51
CA PRO A 238 -2.74 20.43 6.21
C PRO A 238 -3.76 21.55 6.30
N ASP A 239 -3.61 22.59 5.46
CA ASP A 239 -4.65 23.63 5.30
C ASP A 239 -5.76 23.15 4.37
N GLN A 240 -6.64 22.32 4.93
CA GLN A 240 -7.80 21.78 4.22
C GLN A 240 -8.79 22.89 3.85
N ALA A 241 -8.92 23.93 4.67
CA ALA A 241 -9.91 24.99 4.47
C ALA A 241 -9.58 25.85 3.23
N ALA A 242 -8.31 26.22 3.04
CA ALA A 242 -7.87 26.95 1.86
C ALA A 242 -8.09 26.13 0.57
N VAL A 243 -7.77 24.83 0.61
CA VAL A 243 -7.99 23.91 -0.53
C VAL A 243 -9.48 23.82 -0.87
N LEU A 244 -10.33 23.54 0.12
CA LEU A 244 -11.79 23.44 -0.07
C LEU A 244 -12.39 24.73 -0.64
N THR A 245 -11.95 25.89 -0.12
CA THR A 245 -12.43 27.20 -0.56
C THR A 245 -12.03 27.47 -2.02
N SER A 246 -10.78 27.19 -2.39
CA SER A 246 -10.32 27.43 -3.76
C SER A 246 -10.93 26.44 -4.76
N LEU A 247 -11.13 25.18 -4.38
CA LEU A 247 -11.90 24.24 -5.20
C LEU A 247 -13.33 24.74 -5.44
N ALA A 248 -13.98 25.29 -4.40
CA ALA A 248 -15.33 25.84 -4.53
C ALA A 248 -15.36 27.05 -5.48
N LYS A 249 -14.33 27.92 -5.43
CA LYS A 249 -14.16 29.03 -6.38
C LYS A 249 -14.01 28.52 -7.81
N VAL A 250 -13.09 27.59 -8.05
CA VAL A 250 -12.86 27.00 -9.40
C VAL A 250 -14.14 26.40 -9.96
N MET A 251 -14.89 25.65 -9.15
CA MET A 251 -16.18 25.07 -9.52
C MET A 251 -17.22 26.14 -9.93
N GLN A 252 -17.23 27.27 -9.23
CA GLN A 252 -18.20 28.36 -9.41
C GLN A 252 -17.81 29.36 -10.50
N THR A 253 -16.58 29.32 -11.02
CA THR A 253 -16.13 30.22 -12.07
C THR A 253 -17.07 30.17 -13.27
N SER A 254 -17.50 31.34 -13.73
CA SER A 254 -18.35 31.46 -14.91
C SER A 254 -17.53 31.16 -16.16
N ALA A 255 -17.82 30.05 -16.83
CA ALA A 255 -17.29 29.79 -18.16
C ALA A 255 -18.08 30.61 -19.19
N LYS A 256 -17.41 31.16 -20.21
CA LYS A 256 -18.12 31.52 -21.44
C LYS A 256 -18.77 30.24 -21.99
N ASN A 257 -19.95 30.35 -22.62
CA ASN A 257 -20.57 29.20 -23.27
C ASN A 257 -19.51 28.58 -24.23
N ASP A 258 -19.35 27.26 -24.13
CA ASP A 258 -18.45 26.40 -24.94
C ASP A 258 -16.95 26.31 -24.59
N ASP A 259 -16.47 26.87 -23.47
CA ASP A 259 -15.10 26.57 -23.02
C ASP A 259 -15.01 25.17 -22.39
N SER A 260 -14.67 24.17 -23.21
CA SER A 260 -14.50 22.77 -22.79
C SER A 260 -13.42 22.60 -21.70
N ALA A 261 -12.35 23.41 -21.73
CA ALA A 261 -11.28 23.31 -20.75
C ALA A 261 -11.73 23.88 -19.38
N ALA A 262 -12.45 25.00 -19.39
CA ALA A 262 -13.03 25.55 -18.17
C ALA A 262 -14.10 24.62 -17.56
N ASN A 263 -14.95 24.00 -18.39
CA ASN A 263 -15.94 23.04 -17.90
C ASN A 263 -15.29 21.77 -17.35
N ASP A 264 -14.16 21.34 -17.92
CA ASP A 264 -13.36 20.25 -17.38
C ASP A 264 -12.80 20.55 -15.98
N LEU A 265 -12.17 21.71 -15.80
CA LEU A 265 -11.68 22.14 -14.50
C LEU A 265 -12.81 22.22 -13.45
N ARG A 266 -13.96 22.78 -13.84
CA ARG A 266 -15.14 22.86 -12.97
C ARG A 266 -15.68 21.49 -12.59
N MET A 267 -15.75 20.56 -13.54
CA MET A 267 -16.19 19.19 -13.30
C MET A 267 -15.23 18.48 -12.34
N ARG A 268 -13.91 18.55 -12.56
CA ARG A 268 -12.90 17.96 -11.67
C ARG A 268 -12.99 18.54 -10.25
N ALA A 269 -13.09 19.86 -10.11
CA ALA A 269 -13.26 20.52 -8.82
C ALA A 269 -14.55 20.07 -8.08
N ALA A 270 -15.68 20.01 -8.80
CA ALA A 270 -16.95 19.53 -8.22
C ALA A 270 -16.88 18.06 -7.78
N ARG A 271 -16.17 17.21 -8.54
CA ARG A 271 -15.95 15.81 -8.18
C ARG A 271 -15.07 15.66 -6.94
N CYS A 272 -13.95 16.39 -6.85
CA CYS A 272 -13.12 16.43 -5.63
C CYS A 272 -13.93 16.80 -4.39
N LEU A 273 -14.72 17.89 -4.47
CA LEU A 273 -15.54 18.34 -3.34
C LEU A 273 -16.65 17.35 -2.98
N THR A 274 -17.26 16.70 -3.97
CA THR A 274 -18.27 15.66 -3.71
C THR A 274 -17.63 14.46 -3.02
N GLY A 275 -16.47 14.01 -3.48
CA GLY A 275 -15.73 12.90 -2.90
C GLY A 275 -15.24 13.16 -1.48
N LEU A 276 -14.69 14.35 -1.21
CA LEU A 276 -14.40 14.81 0.15
C LEU A 276 -15.67 14.83 1.02
N GLY A 277 -16.79 15.27 0.46
CA GLY A 277 -18.09 15.24 1.12
C GLY A 277 -18.60 13.83 1.44
N ALA A 278 -18.33 12.85 0.57
CA ALA A 278 -18.64 11.44 0.79
C ALA A 278 -17.75 10.87 1.90
N GLN A 279 -16.43 11.12 1.84
CA GLN A 279 -15.48 10.72 2.87
C GLN A 279 -15.90 11.21 4.25
N ALA A 280 -16.19 12.51 4.39
CA ALA A 280 -16.61 13.11 5.66
C ALA A 280 -17.90 12.49 6.25
N ALA A 281 -18.71 11.83 5.45
CA ALA A 281 -19.94 11.16 5.90
C ALA A 281 -19.75 9.70 6.30
N PHE A 282 -18.56 9.10 6.07
CA PHE A 282 -18.30 7.74 6.52
C PHE A 282 -18.24 7.67 8.04
N LYS A 283 -18.93 6.67 8.62
CA LYS A 283 -18.97 6.48 10.09
C LYS A 283 -17.62 6.11 10.71
N LYS A 284 -16.70 5.55 9.93
CA LYS A 284 -15.37 5.07 10.36
C LYS A 284 -14.32 5.62 9.41
N LEU A 285 -13.89 6.86 9.65
CA LEU A 285 -12.72 7.47 9.02
C LEU A 285 -11.50 7.32 9.93
N GLU A 286 -10.33 7.18 9.33
CA GLU A 286 -9.05 7.21 10.03
C GLU A 286 -8.49 8.63 10.13
N GLY A 287 -7.66 8.86 11.16
CA GLY A 287 -7.02 10.15 11.41
C GLY A 287 -7.90 11.17 12.14
N PRO A 288 -7.53 12.47 12.09
CA PRO A 288 -8.29 13.54 12.74
C PRO A 288 -9.71 13.66 12.18
N LYS A 289 -10.64 14.14 13.02
CA LYS A 289 -12.03 14.39 12.60
C LYS A 289 -12.05 15.37 11.41
N PRO A 290 -12.77 15.05 10.32
CA PRO A 290 -12.86 15.95 9.18
C PRO A 290 -13.61 17.24 9.54
N PRO A 291 -13.33 18.37 8.84
CA PRO A 291 -14.14 19.57 8.93
C PRO A 291 -15.57 19.31 8.42
N ASP A 292 -16.52 20.15 8.85
CA ASP A 292 -17.87 20.11 8.29
C ASP A 292 -17.86 20.62 6.84
N VAL A 293 -18.08 19.71 5.91
CA VAL A 293 -18.14 19.98 4.47
C VAL A 293 -19.54 19.79 3.88
N SER A 294 -20.58 19.64 4.71
CA SER A 294 -21.96 19.34 4.28
C SER A 294 -22.49 20.36 3.26
N ARG A 295 -22.30 21.66 3.52
CA ARG A 295 -22.72 22.73 2.62
C ARG A 295 -21.95 22.73 1.30
N VAL A 296 -20.63 22.53 1.35
CA VAL A 296 -19.77 22.50 0.16
C VAL A 296 -20.10 21.27 -0.69
N ARG A 297 -20.35 20.12 -0.07
CA ARG A 297 -20.85 18.90 -0.73
C ARG A 297 -22.15 19.15 -1.49
N ALA A 298 -23.15 19.77 -0.85
CA ALA A 298 -24.44 20.04 -1.49
C ALA A 298 -24.31 20.98 -2.72
N LEU A 299 -23.46 22.01 -2.61
CA LEU A 299 -23.14 22.90 -3.73
C LEU A 299 -22.41 22.15 -4.85
N ALA A 300 -21.45 21.29 -4.51
CA ALA A 300 -20.70 20.50 -5.46
C ALA A 300 -21.57 19.48 -6.20
N GLN A 301 -22.46 18.79 -5.50
CA GLN A 301 -23.44 17.89 -6.10
C GLN A 301 -24.36 18.63 -7.09
N THR A 302 -24.82 19.82 -6.71
CA THR A 302 -25.65 20.67 -7.57
C THR A 302 -24.90 21.12 -8.83
N ALA A 303 -23.66 21.62 -8.67
CA ALA A 303 -22.83 22.06 -9.78
C ALA A 303 -22.50 20.90 -10.74
N ARG A 304 -22.09 19.74 -10.19
CA ARG A 304 -21.85 18.51 -10.94
C ARG A 304 -23.10 18.07 -11.72
N GLY A 305 -24.27 18.11 -11.08
CA GLY A 305 -25.55 17.79 -11.74
C GLY A 305 -25.85 18.70 -12.92
N LYS A 306 -25.66 20.01 -12.77
CA LYS A 306 -25.84 20.98 -13.87
C LYS A 306 -24.86 20.77 -15.02
N LEU A 307 -23.57 20.57 -14.72
CA LEU A 307 -22.56 20.30 -15.74
C LEU A 307 -22.84 19.00 -16.49
N ARG A 308 -23.29 17.97 -15.77
CA ARG A 308 -23.64 16.69 -16.37
C ARG A 308 -24.89 16.77 -17.25
N ALA A 309 -25.94 17.45 -16.79
CA ALA A 309 -27.12 17.70 -17.60
C ALA A 309 -26.78 18.47 -18.89
N LYS A 310 -25.80 19.38 -18.82
CA LYS A 310 -25.26 20.07 -20.00
C LYS A 310 -24.56 19.08 -20.96
N ILE A 311 -23.62 18.27 -20.46
CA ILE A 311 -22.94 17.23 -21.27
C ILE A 311 -23.94 16.28 -21.91
N GLU A 312 -24.96 15.85 -21.17
CA GLU A 312 -26.01 14.96 -21.67
C GLU A 312 -26.90 15.64 -22.72
N ALA A 313 -27.16 16.95 -22.61
CA ALA A 313 -27.91 17.70 -23.61
C ALA A 313 -27.10 18.02 -24.88
N GLU A 314 -25.78 18.20 -24.73
CA GLU A 314 -24.83 18.41 -25.84
C GLU A 314 -24.38 17.10 -26.51
N ALA A 315 -24.69 15.95 -25.90
CA ALA A 315 -24.45 14.66 -26.51
C ALA A 315 -25.39 14.45 -27.70
N GLU A 316 -24.94 14.87 -28.89
CA GLU A 316 -25.63 14.62 -30.17
C GLU A 316 -25.68 13.12 -30.50
N GLU A 317 -26.56 12.71 -31.43
CA GLU A 317 -26.67 11.31 -31.90
C GLU A 317 -25.31 10.76 -32.41
N GLU A 318 -24.44 11.62 -32.94
CA GLU A 318 -23.08 11.26 -33.40
C GLU A 318 -22.08 10.98 -32.27
N THR A 319 -22.29 11.55 -31.07
CA THR A 319 -21.38 11.37 -29.91
C THR A 319 -21.86 10.27 -28.95
N THR A 320 -23.06 9.75 -29.18
CA THR A 320 -23.61 8.62 -28.44
C THR A 320 -23.29 7.31 -29.16
N PHE A 321 -22.43 6.50 -28.55
CA PHE A 321 -21.89 5.32 -29.20
C PHE A 321 -22.85 4.13 -29.16
N ARG A 322 -23.05 3.50 -30.32
CA ARG A 322 -23.71 2.20 -30.47
C ARG A 322 -22.69 1.08 -30.57
N ILE A 323 -23.13 -0.16 -30.33
CA ILE A 323 -22.27 -1.36 -30.34
C ILE A 323 -21.60 -1.53 -31.70
N GLU A 324 -22.31 -1.27 -32.80
CA GLU A 324 -21.81 -1.41 -34.17
C GLU A 324 -20.61 -0.48 -34.41
N THR A 325 -20.73 0.78 -34.00
CA THR A 325 -19.67 1.80 -34.10
C THR A 325 -18.44 1.35 -33.32
N LEU A 326 -18.61 0.98 -32.05
CA LEU A 326 -17.50 0.55 -31.19
C LEU A 326 -16.82 -0.72 -31.71
N ARG A 327 -17.57 -1.68 -32.27
CA ARG A 327 -17.00 -2.91 -32.87
C ARG A 327 -16.22 -2.63 -34.14
N SER A 328 -16.65 -1.64 -34.93
CA SER A 328 -15.98 -1.27 -36.18
C SER A 328 -14.61 -0.61 -35.97
N MET A 329 -14.37 -0.04 -34.78
CA MET A 329 -13.10 0.62 -34.46
C MET A 329 -11.93 -0.35 -34.54
N ASN A 330 -10.89 0.02 -35.28
CA ASN A 330 -9.60 -0.65 -35.30
C ASN A 330 -8.78 -0.31 -34.03
N ALA A 331 -7.61 -0.92 -33.85
CA ALA A 331 -6.80 -0.74 -32.65
C ALA A 331 -6.39 0.73 -32.40
N THR A 332 -6.07 1.48 -33.46
CA THR A 332 -5.73 2.91 -33.38
C THR A 332 -6.90 3.75 -32.88
N GLU A 333 -8.08 3.51 -33.46
CA GLU A 333 -9.30 4.24 -33.13
C GLU A 333 -9.73 3.97 -31.69
N ARG A 334 -9.58 2.74 -31.19
CA ARG A 334 -9.90 2.38 -29.79
C ARG A 334 -9.01 3.10 -28.77
N GLU A 335 -7.73 3.25 -29.09
CA GLU A 335 -6.77 3.97 -28.24
C GLU A 335 -7.06 5.48 -28.25
N ALA A 336 -7.30 6.06 -29.43
CA ALA A 336 -7.69 7.45 -29.57
C ALA A 336 -8.99 7.73 -28.79
N PHE A 337 -10.00 6.87 -28.95
CA PHE A 337 -11.25 6.91 -28.20
C PHE A 337 -11.02 6.89 -26.69
N THR A 338 -10.19 5.95 -26.21
CA THR A 338 -9.93 5.81 -24.78
C THR A 338 -9.20 7.02 -24.21
N ALA A 339 -8.28 7.63 -24.98
CA ALA A 339 -7.59 8.84 -24.58
C ALA A 339 -8.52 10.07 -24.55
N GLU A 340 -9.41 10.19 -25.55
CA GLU A 340 -10.37 11.28 -25.67
C GLU A 340 -11.41 11.26 -24.55
N HIS A 341 -11.91 10.08 -24.18
CA HIS A 341 -13.00 9.91 -23.24
C HIS A 341 -12.60 9.61 -21.79
N ARG A 342 -11.34 9.86 -21.42
CA ARG A 342 -10.81 9.58 -20.07
C ARG A 342 -11.24 10.59 -18.99
N HIS A 343 -11.95 11.66 -19.37
CA HIS A 343 -12.34 12.76 -18.47
C HIS A 343 -13.85 12.85 -18.33
N TRP A 344 -14.35 13.16 -17.12
CA TRP A 344 -15.80 13.27 -16.84
C TRP A 344 -16.47 14.50 -17.45
N SER A 345 -15.69 15.41 -18.02
CA SER A 345 -16.15 16.51 -18.87
C SER A 345 -16.47 16.08 -20.30
N LYS A 346 -15.90 14.95 -20.72
CA LYS A 346 -16.13 14.31 -22.02
C LYS A 346 -16.18 12.77 -21.87
N PRO A 347 -17.06 12.22 -21.02
CA PRO A 347 -17.11 10.78 -20.79
C PRO A 347 -17.53 10.06 -22.08
N ALA A 348 -17.21 8.78 -22.18
CA ALA A 348 -17.78 7.94 -23.23
C ALA A 348 -19.24 7.63 -22.86
N ILE A 349 -20.17 7.92 -23.76
CA ILE A 349 -21.62 7.71 -23.55
C ILE A 349 -22.14 6.76 -24.61
N GLY A 350 -22.79 5.68 -24.20
CA GLY A 350 -23.42 4.74 -25.13
C GLY A 350 -24.82 4.34 -24.68
N ILE A 351 -25.64 3.91 -25.65
CA ILE A 351 -27.01 3.43 -25.41
C ILE A 351 -27.05 1.93 -25.69
N SER A 352 -27.66 1.17 -24.78
CA SER A 352 -27.83 -0.28 -24.95
C SER A 352 -28.78 -0.60 -26.11
N PRO A 353 -28.75 -1.81 -26.70
CA PRO A 353 -29.46 -2.11 -27.95
C PRO A 353 -30.97 -1.80 -27.97
N GLY A 354 -31.68 -2.10 -26.88
CA GLY A 354 -33.09 -1.80 -26.70
C GLY A 354 -33.39 -0.43 -26.07
N GLY A 355 -32.36 0.39 -25.82
CA GLY A 355 -32.51 1.69 -25.18
C GLY A 355 -32.83 1.63 -23.67
N LEU A 356 -32.71 0.46 -23.03
CA LEU A 356 -33.03 0.30 -21.61
C LEU A 356 -32.01 0.97 -20.69
N TYR A 357 -30.79 1.22 -21.17
CA TYR A 357 -29.71 1.83 -20.40
C TYR A 357 -28.89 2.82 -21.20
N VAL A 358 -28.52 3.91 -20.53
CA VAL A 358 -27.40 4.78 -20.91
C VAL A 358 -26.19 4.40 -20.07
N VAL A 359 -25.07 4.06 -20.71
CA VAL A 359 -23.82 3.74 -20.05
C VAL A 359 -22.85 4.92 -20.23
N GLN A 360 -22.36 5.46 -19.11
CA GLN A 360 -21.36 6.53 -19.06
C GLN A 360 -20.10 6.00 -18.41
N THR A 361 -18.94 6.23 -19.01
CA THR A 361 -17.68 5.74 -18.45
C THR A 361 -16.49 6.59 -18.86
N THR A 362 -15.50 6.66 -17.96
CA THR A 362 -14.15 7.14 -18.28
C THR A 362 -13.15 5.98 -18.32
N CYS A 363 -13.64 4.74 -18.30
CA CYS A 363 -12.80 3.53 -18.24
C CYS A 363 -12.25 3.10 -19.61
N GLY A 364 -12.74 3.67 -20.71
CA GLY A 364 -12.25 3.39 -22.07
C GLY A 364 -13.17 2.51 -22.92
N HIS A 365 -12.67 2.16 -24.11
CA HIS A 365 -13.43 1.50 -25.18
C HIS A 365 -13.96 0.12 -24.79
N GLY A 366 -13.10 -0.79 -24.35
CA GLY A 366 -13.46 -2.18 -24.06
C GLY A 366 -14.46 -2.31 -22.91
N THR A 367 -14.40 -1.40 -21.95
CA THR A 367 -15.32 -1.31 -20.82
C THR A 367 -16.70 -0.86 -21.29
N LEU A 368 -16.78 0.20 -22.10
CA LEU A 368 -18.04 0.67 -22.64
C LEU A 368 -18.69 -0.42 -23.52
N LEU A 369 -17.93 -0.97 -24.47
CA LEU A 369 -18.42 -2.01 -25.36
C LEU A 369 -18.93 -3.23 -24.57
N GLY A 370 -18.12 -3.75 -23.65
CA GLY A 370 -18.49 -4.91 -22.84
C GLY A 370 -19.73 -4.68 -21.97
N ALA A 371 -19.89 -3.47 -21.40
CA ALA A 371 -21.07 -3.12 -20.64
C ALA A 371 -22.33 -3.06 -21.53
N LEU A 372 -22.25 -2.39 -22.70
CA LEU A 372 -23.37 -2.30 -23.64
C LEU A 372 -23.80 -3.66 -24.18
N GLU A 373 -22.84 -4.55 -24.46
CA GLU A 373 -23.12 -5.91 -24.96
C GLU A 373 -23.83 -6.80 -23.94
N THR A 374 -23.69 -6.53 -22.64
CA THR A 374 -24.12 -7.45 -21.58
C THR A 374 -25.21 -6.92 -20.66
N ILE A 375 -25.35 -5.60 -20.52
CA ILE A 375 -26.27 -5.00 -19.52
C ILE A 375 -27.73 -5.43 -19.70
N GLU A 376 -28.23 -5.50 -20.94
CA GLU A 376 -29.61 -5.93 -21.20
C GLU A 376 -29.80 -7.44 -21.03
N LEU A 377 -28.74 -8.24 -21.15
CA LEU A 377 -28.80 -9.67 -20.84
C LEU A 377 -28.98 -9.88 -19.32
N HIS A 378 -28.25 -9.11 -18.51
CA HIS A 378 -28.39 -9.09 -17.06
C HIS A 378 -29.79 -8.63 -16.63
N HIS A 379 -30.27 -7.54 -17.23
CA HIS A 379 -31.63 -7.05 -17.00
C HIS A 379 -32.67 -8.11 -17.36
N ARG A 380 -32.61 -8.73 -18.56
CA ARG A 380 -33.59 -9.72 -18.99
C ARG A 380 -33.63 -10.93 -18.07
N ARG A 381 -32.47 -11.39 -17.59
CA ARG A 381 -32.40 -12.47 -16.60
C ARG A 381 -33.13 -12.11 -15.31
N LEU A 382 -32.94 -10.88 -14.82
CA LEU A 382 -33.65 -10.38 -13.63
C LEU A 382 -35.15 -10.25 -13.90
N ALA A 383 -35.57 -9.64 -15.01
CA ALA A 383 -36.97 -9.54 -15.38
C ALA A 383 -37.66 -10.90 -15.48
N ASN A 384 -37.00 -11.89 -16.08
CA ASN A 384 -37.47 -13.27 -16.14
C ASN A 384 -37.63 -13.89 -14.74
N TRP A 385 -36.68 -13.62 -13.84
CA TRP A 385 -36.69 -14.16 -12.49
C TRP A 385 -37.74 -13.51 -11.58
N PHE A 386 -37.89 -12.18 -11.65
CA PHE A 386 -38.95 -11.45 -10.96
C PHE A 386 -40.34 -11.68 -11.59
N GLY A 387 -40.38 -12.25 -12.80
CA GLY A 387 -41.62 -12.48 -13.57
C GLY A 387 -42.24 -11.21 -14.16
N LYS A 388 -41.57 -10.05 -14.02
CA LYS A 388 -42.02 -8.76 -14.55
C LYS A 388 -40.83 -7.81 -14.73
N ASP A 389 -40.85 -7.04 -15.82
CA ASP A 389 -40.00 -5.87 -16.02
C ASP A 389 -40.77 -4.58 -15.64
N PRO A 390 -40.40 -3.88 -14.56
CA PRO A 390 -41.04 -2.63 -14.17
C PRO A 390 -40.46 -1.38 -14.87
N PHE A 391 -39.53 -1.51 -15.83
CA PHE A 391 -38.74 -0.41 -16.39
C PHE A 391 -38.90 -0.17 -17.90
N GLN A 392 -39.86 -0.81 -18.58
CA GLN A 392 -40.01 -0.79 -20.05
C GLN A 392 -40.02 0.62 -20.70
N SER A 393 -40.37 1.67 -19.96
CA SER A 393 -40.36 3.08 -20.42
C SER A 393 -39.48 4.00 -19.55
N ARG A 394 -38.63 3.41 -18.71
CA ARG A 394 -37.82 4.11 -17.70
C ARG A 394 -36.35 3.66 -17.82
N PRO A 395 -35.57 4.27 -18.74
CA PRO A 395 -34.18 3.93 -18.92
C PRO A 395 -33.36 4.08 -17.63
N GLY A 396 -32.45 3.15 -17.39
CA GLY A 396 -31.46 3.24 -16.31
C GLY A 396 -30.21 3.99 -16.77
N THR A 397 -29.44 4.53 -15.81
CA THR A 397 -28.10 5.07 -16.08
C THR A 397 -27.07 4.22 -15.37
N ILE A 398 -26.08 3.71 -16.11
CA ILE A 398 -24.93 3.01 -15.56
C ILE A 398 -23.73 3.94 -15.63
N ARG A 399 -23.04 4.16 -14.51
CA ARG A 399 -21.74 4.86 -14.46
C ARG A 399 -20.65 3.90 -14.03
N ILE A 400 -19.60 3.83 -14.83
CA ILE A 400 -18.45 2.96 -14.54
C ILE A 400 -17.24 3.86 -14.30
N VAL A 401 -16.67 3.74 -13.10
CA VAL A 401 -15.50 4.49 -12.63
C VAL A 401 -14.30 3.57 -12.45
N PRO A 402 -13.06 4.05 -12.62
CA PRO A 402 -11.88 3.20 -12.55
C PRO A 402 -11.53 2.78 -11.11
N ASP A 403 -11.76 3.63 -10.11
CA ASP A 403 -11.24 3.46 -8.76
C ASP A 403 -12.24 3.90 -7.67
N HIS A 404 -11.79 3.83 -6.40
CA HIS A 404 -12.62 4.22 -5.27
C HIS A 404 -12.86 5.72 -5.17
N ALA A 405 -11.86 6.58 -5.47
CA ALA A 405 -12.07 8.03 -5.59
C ALA A 405 -13.18 8.36 -6.60
N GLY A 406 -13.29 7.60 -7.68
CA GLY A 406 -14.37 7.69 -8.64
C GLY A 406 -15.75 7.40 -8.03
N LEU A 407 -15.86 6.38 -7.18
CA LEU A 407 -17.10 6.05 -6.45
C LEU A 407 -17.47 7.16 -5.45
N GLU A 408 -16.50 7.66 -4.69
CA GLU A 408 -16.68 8.78 -3.76
C GLU A 408 -17.12 10.05 -4.49
N SER A 409 -16.49 10.31 -5.63
CA SER A 409 -16.86 11.41 -6.53
C SER A 409 -18.25 11.24 -7.15
N GLU A 410 -18.86 10.05 -7.08
CA GLU A 410 -20.25 9.77 -7.42
C GLU A 410 -21.17 9.75 -6.19
N ASP A 411 -20.66 10.09 -5.01
CA ASP A 411 -21.36 10.14 -3.71
C ASP A 411 -21.59 8.77 -3.05
N SER A 412 -20.63 7.83 -3.19
CA SER A 412 -20.74 6.51 -2.58
C SER A 412 -21.05 6.56 -1.08
N PRO A 413 -22.00 5.75 -0.58
CA PRO A 413 -22.35 5.69 0.84
C PRO A 413 -21.31 4.95 1.70
N PHE A 414 -20.47 4.12 1.07
CA PHE A 414 -19.48 3.28 1.76
C PHE A 414 -18.13 3.32 1.04
N TRP A 415 -17.04 3.35 1.80
CA TRP A 415 -15.68 3.38 1.26
C TRP A 415 -15.23 2.04 0.65
N TRP A 416 -15.79 0.92 1.14
CA TRP A 416 -15.42 -0.45 0.74
C TRP A 416 -16.27 -1.00 -0.42
N ALA A 417 -17.33 -0.29 -0.82
CA ALA A 417 -18.26 -0.78 -1.83
C ALA A 417 -17.59 -0.93 -3.21
N GLY A 418 -17.97 -1.98 -3.94
CA GLY A 418 -17.60 -2.19 -5.34
C GLY A 418 -18.53 -1.46 -6.32
N GLY A 419 -19.71 -1.05 -5.85
CA GLY A 419 -20.73 -0.33 -6.58
C GLY A 419 -21.88 0.04 -5.65
N PHE A 420 -22.84 0.84 -6.15
CA PHE A 420 -24.08 1.13 -5.46
C PHE A 420 -25.20 1.46 -6.44
N GLN A 421 -26.43 1.22 -6.00
CA GLN A 421 -27.66 1.62 -6.69
C GLN A 421 -28.35 2.79 -5.97
N SER A 422 -28.75 3.81 -6.72
CA SER A 422 -29.57 4.93 -6.23
C SER A 422 -30.64 5.30 -7.25
N GLY A 423 -31.90 4.92 -7.00
CA GLY A 423 -32.99 5.14 -7.96
C GLY A 423 -32.75 4.36 -9.26
N ASP A 424 -32.62 5.07 -10.38
CA ASP A 424 -32.24 4.48 -11.69
C ASP A 424 -30.75 4.57 -12.01
N LEU A 425 -29.95 5.17 -11.12
CA LEU A 425 -28.51 5.29 -11.28
C LEU A 425 -27.82 4.10 -10.62
N THR A 426 -27.10 3.33 -11.43
CA THR A 426 -26.14 2.33 -10.97
C THR A 426 -24.74 2.89 -11.14
N VAL A 427 -23.91 2.84 -10.10
CA VAL A 427 -22.50 3.21 -10.20
C VAL A 427 -21.64 2.02 -9.78
N VAL A 428 -20.65 1.65 -10.59
CA VAL A 428 -19.75 0.53 -10.28
C VAL A 428 -18.29 0.92 -10.50
N LYS A 429 -17.42 0.43 -9.60
CA LYS A 429 -15.97 0.46 -9.80
C LYS A 429 -15.56 -0.70 -10.70
N PHE A 430 -14.80 -0.39 -11.73
CA PHE A 430 -14.19 -1.39 -12.60
C PHE A 430 -12.70 -1.11 -12.79
N ALA A 431 -11.91 -1.68 -11.88
CA ALA A 431 -10.47 -1.78 -11.99
C ALA A 431 -10.10 -3.22 -12.34
N TRP A 432 -9.23 -3.41 -13.34
CA TRP A 432 -8.53 -4.69 -13.54
C TRP A 432 -9.45 -5.93 -13.62
N GLY A 433 -10.50 -5.87 -14.46
CA GLY A 433 -11.53 -6.91 -14.51
C GLY A 433 -11.70 -7.59 -15.87
N SER A 434 -12.59 -8.57 -15.90
CA SER A 434 -13.16 -9.09 -17.14
C SER A 434 -14.59 -8.57 -17.30
N VAL A 435 -15.09 -8.53 -18.53
CA VAL A 435 -16.51 -8.21 -18.81
C VAL A 435 -17.45 -9.11 -18.01
N ALA A 436 -17.11 -10.39 -17.86
CA ALA A 436 -17.89 -11.32 -17.04
C ALA A 436 -17.92 -10.93 -15.55
N GLY A 437 -16.79 -10.43 -15.01
CA GLY A 437 -16.72 -9.91 -13.64
C GLY A 437 -17.56 -8.65 -13.47
N LEU A 438 -17.44 -7.69 -14.39
CA LEU A 438 -18.27 -6.48 -14.45
C LEU A 438 -19.77 -6.84 -14.49
N GLY A 439 -20.14 -7.82 -15.31
CA GLY A 439 -21.51 -8.31 -15.43
C GLY A 439 -22.08 -8.88 -14.13
N ARG A 440 -21.27 -9.52 -13.28
CA ARG A 440 -21.69 -9.98 -11.95
C ARG A 440 -21.96 -8.82 -11.01
N THR A 441 -21.08 -7.81 -10.99
CA THR A 441 -21.30 -6.58 -10.22
C THR A 441 -22.54 -5.83 -10.71
N LEU A 442 -22.74 -5.70 -12.01
CA LEU A 442 -23.94 -5.08 -12.58
C LEU A 442 -25.19 -5.87 -12.22
N THR A 443 -25.16 -7.21 -12.28
CA THR A 443 -26.31 -8.03 -11.85
C THR A 443 -26.64 -7.80 -10.38
N HIS A 444 -25.63 -7.70 -9.50
CA HIS A 444 -25.81 -7.36 -8.08
C HIS A 444 -26.55 -6.03 -7.90
N GLU A 445 -26.04 -4.96 -8.49
CA GLU A 445 -26.63 -3.62 -8.33
C GLU A 445 -27.99 -3.48 -9.04
N LEU A 446 -28.17 -4.13 -10.18
CA LEU A 446 -29.47 -4.15 -10.86
C LEU A 446 -30.52 -4.90 -10.05
N THR A 447 -30.16 -5.93 -9.27
CA THR A 447 -31.09 -6.54 -8.31
C THR A 447 -31.61 -5.49 -7.34
N HIS A 448 -30.76 -4.62 -6.79
CA HIS A 448 -31.20 -3.51 -5.94
C HIS A 448 -32.14 -2.54 -6.67
N ARG A 449 -31.95 -2.32 -7.98
CA ARG A 449 -32.85 -1.50 -8.81
C ARG A 449 -34.25 -2.14 -8.88
N PHE A 450 -34.32 -3.43 -9.19
CA PHE A 450 -35.58 -4.19 -9.23
C PHE A 450 -36.25 -4.20 -7.85
N ASP A 451 -35.48 -4.49 -6.80
CA ASP A 451 -35.93 -4.53 -5.40
C ASP A 451 -36.55 -3.21 -4.98
N GLY A 452 -35.91 -2.08 -5.32
CA GLY A 452 -36.40 -0.75 -5.00
C GLY A 452 -37.79 -0.43 -5.57
N VAL A 453 -38.18 -1.08 -6.67
CA VAL A 453 -39.50 -0.88 -7.30
C VAL A 453 -40.50 -1.97 -6.92
N LEU A 454 -40.10 -3.24 -6.95
CA LEU A 454 -40.99 -4.37 -6.76
C LEU A 454 -41.21 -4.73 -5.29
N GLU A 455 -40.16 -4.61 -4.47
CA GLU A 455 -40.19 -4.98 -3.06
C GLU A 455 -39.58 -3.86 -2.19
N PRO A 456 -40.13 -2.63 -2.23
CA PRO A 456 -39.54 -1.51 -1.52
C PRO A 456 -39.57 -1.77 -0.01
N SER A 457 -38.43 -1.55 0.67
CA SER A 457 -38.20 -1.70 2.13
C SER A 457 -37.66 -3.04 2.60
N LEU A 458 -37.02 -3.83 1.73
CA LEU A 458 -36.28 -5.00 2.21
C LEU A 458 -35.24 -4.59 3.27
N PRO A 459 -35.08 -5.37 4.36
CA PRO A 459 -33.98 -5.17 5.29
C PRO A 459 -32.65 -5.49 4.58
N SER A 460 -31.57 -4.87 5.05
CA SER A 460 -30.24 -4.97 4.41
C SER A 460 -29.78 -6.42 4.22
N TRP A 461 -30.00 -7.31 5.18
CA TRP A 461 -29.60 -8.72 5.05
C TRP A 461 -30.30 -9.43 3.88
N LEU A 462 -31.56 -9.08 3.61
CA LEU A 462 -32.35 -9.72 2.56
C LEU A 462 -32.04 -9.10 1.21
N GLY A 463 -31.95 -7.77 1.13
CA GLY A 463 -31.58 -7.06 -0.10
C GLY A 463 -30.18 -7.45 -0.57
N GLU A 464 -29.16 -7.35 0.28
CA GLU A 464 -27.79 -7.73 -0.08
C GLU A 464 -27.66 -9.23 -0.31
N GLY A 465 -28.30 -10.07 0.51
CA GLY A 465 -28.25 -11.52 0.36
C GLY A 465 -28.81 -12.02 -0.98
N ARG A 466 -29.90 -11.40 -1.42
CA ARG A 466 -30.54 -11.66 -2.71
C ARG A 466 -29.68 -11.18 -3.87
N ALA A 467 -29.12 -9.98 -3.77
CA ALA A 467 -28.20 -9.42 -4.76
C ALA A 467 -26.95 -10.30 -4.94
N VAL A 468 -26.31 -10.74 -3.84
CA VAL A 468 -25.17 -11.67 -3.88
C VAL A 468 -25.55 -12.99 -4.57
N TRP A 469 -26.71 -13.56 -4.24
CA TRP A 469 -27.17 -14.79 -4.89
C TRP A 469 -27.36 -14.61 -6.39
N THR A 470 -28.05 -13.56 -6.82
CA THR A 470 -28.28 -13.28 -8.25
C THR A 470 -26.97 -13.06 -9.01
N ALA A 471 -25.98 -12.41 -8.40
CA ALA A 471 -24.65 -12.23 -8.98
C ALA A 471 -23.85 -13.55 -9.09
N GLY A 472 -24.16 -14.54 -8.25
CA GLY A 472 -23.52 -15.86 -8.21
C GLY A 472 -24.17 -16.92 -9.11
N ALA A 473 -25.51 -16.95 -9.17
CA ALA A 473 -26.33 -18.07 -9.64
C ALA A 473 -26.46 -18.21 -11.17
N TYR A 474 -25.45 -17.81 -11.93
CA TYR A 474 -25.36 -18.05 -13.38
C TYR A 474 -23.90 -18.18 -13.82
N GLY A 475 -23.65 -18.83 -14.96
CA GLY A 475 -22.30 -19.10 -15.46
C GLY A 475 -21.84 -18.12 -16.55
N ASN A 476 -22.69 -17.93 -17.56
CA ASN A 476 -22.41 -17.13 -18.75
C ASN A 476 -23.33 -15.89 -18.81
N ALA A 477 -22.84 -14.77 -19.33
CA ALA A 477 -23.63 -13.56 -19.51
C ALA A 477 -24.88 -13.77 -20.39
N ASN A 478 -24.85 -14.75 -21.29
CA ASN A 478 -25.99 -15.10 -22.15
C ASN A 478 -27.03 -16.01 -21.47
N ASP A 479 -26.78 -16.52 -20.25
CA ASP A 479 -27.77 -17.34 -19.56
C ASP A 479 -29.04 -16.51 -19.31
N GLU A 480 -30.21 -16.91 -19.80
CA GLU A 480 -31.43 -16.12 -19.60
C GLU A 480 -32.13 -16.38 -18.26
N ARG A 481 -31.63 -17.37 -17.49
CA ARG A 481 -32.20 -17.82 -16.22
C ARG A 481 -31.10 -18.06 -15.19
N PHE A 482 -31.42 -17.87 -13.92
CA PHE A 482 -30.57 -18.32 -12.82
C PHE A 482 -30.72 -19.83 -12.59
N VAL A 483 -29.68 -20.45 -12.06
CA VAL A 483 -29.71 -21.84 -11.57
C VAL A 483 -30.39 -21.84 -10.20
N ASP A 484 -31.67 -22.26 -10.16
CA ASP A 484 -32.54 -22.11 -8.98
C ASP A 484 -31.99 -22.76 -7.71
N ASN A 485 -31.32 -23.91 -7.84
CA ASN A 485 -30.68 -24.64 -6.74
C ASN A 485 -29.17 -24.37 -6.62
N HIS A 486 -28.69 -23.23 -7.11
CA HIS A 486 -27.28 -22.87 -6.98
C HIS A 486 -26.89 -22.64 -5.52
N LEU A 487 -25.80 -23.28 -5.09
CA LEU A 487 -25.18 -23.03 -3.80
C LEU A 487 -23.67 -23.27 -3.88
N ASN A 488 -22.89 -22.30 -3.42
CA ASN A 488 -21.46 -22.44 -3.19
C ASN A 488 -21.18 -22.63 -1.69
N PRO A 489 -20.72 -23.82 -1.24
CA PRO A 489 -20.55 -24.10 0.18
C PRO A 489 -19.47 -23.22 0.83
N TYR A 490 -18.49 -22.76 0.03
CA TYR A 490 -17.43 -21.85 0.49
C TYR A 490 -17.97 -20.47 0.87
N ASP A 491 -19.01 -20.00 0.19
CA ASP A 491 -19.62 -18.70 0.51
C ASP A 491 -20.48 -18.83 1.78
N MET A 492 -21.25 -19.92 1.88
CA MET A 492 -22.15 -20.19 3.01
C MET A 492 -21.41 -20.40 4.34
N GLN A 493 -20.28 -21.11 4.31
CA GLN A 493 -19.52 -21.41 5.54
C GLN A 493 -19.02 -20.16 6.26
N THR A 494 -18.86 -19.05 5.55
CA THR A 494 -18.44 -17.76 6.12
C THR A 494 -19.38 -17.29 7.23
N ALA A 495 -20.69 -17.51 7.07
CA ALA A 495 -21.67 -17.17 8.10
C ALA A 495 -21.42 -17.95 9.40
N LEU A 496 -21.15 -19.26 9.31
CA LEU A 496 -20.83 -20.09 10.46
C LEU A 496 -19.54 -19.64 11.15
N VAL A 497 -18.48 -19.40 10.36
CA VAL A 497 -17.16 -18.97 10.87
C VAL A 497 -17.22 -17.61 11.56
N ARG A 498 -18.11 -16.70 11.10
CA ARG A 498 -18.35 -15.39 11.73
C ARG A 498 -19.24 -15.46 12.98
N GLY A 499 -19.73 -16.65 13.34
CA GLY A 499 -20.52 -16.91 14.56
C GLY A 499 -22.03 -16.75 14.39
N TYR A 500 -22.54 -16.63 13.16
CA TYR A 500 -23.97 -16.46 12.88
C TYR A 500 -24.78 -17.77 12.97
N GLY A 501 -24.15 -18.88 13.34
CA GLY A 501 -24.87 -20.06 13.84
C GLY A 501 -25.49 -19.84 15.22
N GLY A 502 -24.97 -18.88 15.99
CA GLY A 502 -25.53 -18.50 17.30
C GLY A 502 -26.69 -17.52 17.18
N GLY A 503 -27.73 -17.71 18.01
CA GLY A 503 -28.96 -16.92 17.97
C GLY A 503 -28.77 -15.40 18.17
N GLY A 504 -27.86 -14.98 19.06
CA GLY A 504 -27.68 -13.55 19.36
C GLY A 504 -27.21 -12.73 18.16
N LYS A 505 -26.17 -13.18 17.44
CA LYS A 505 -25.67 -12.48 16.24
C LYS A 505 -26.68 -12.51 15.09
N LEU A 506 -27.36 -13.65 14.90
CA LEU A 506 -28.39 -13.75 13.87
C LEU A 506 -29.56 -12.80 14.16
N GLN A 507 -29.98 -12.67 15.42
CA GLN A 507 -31.00 -11.70 15.81
C GLN A 507 -30.56 -10.25 15.51
N GLN A 508 -29.33 -9.86 15.84
CA GLN A 508 -28.78 -8.54 15.50
C GLN A 508 -28.82 -8.26 13.99
N LEU A 509 -28.53 -9.27 13.15
CA LEU A 509 -28.66 -9.17 11.69
C LEU A 509 -30.10 -8.88 11.27
N LEU A 510 -31.07 -9.62 11.83
CA LEU A 510 -32.49 -9.44 11.52
C LEU A 510 -33.01 -8.05 11.94
N GLU A 511 -32.53 -7.55 13.08
CA GLU A 511 -32.90 -6.25 13.64
C GLU A 511 -32.16 -5.08 12.96
N GLY A 512 -31.10 -5.35 12.19
CA GLY A 512 -30.28 -4.34 11.54
C GLY A 512 -29.35 -3.59 12.49
N THR A 513 -29.01 -4.19 13.63
CA THR A 513 -28.19 -3.60 14.69
C THR A 513 -26.77 -4.17 14.74
N ILE A 514 -26.32 -4.84 13.68
CA ILE A 514 -24.96 -5.38 13.56
C ILE A 514 -23.90 -4.26 13.54
N ASP A 515 -22.75 -4.55 14.12
CA ASP A 515 -21.62 -3.59 14.19
C ASP A 515 -20.96 -3.34 12.82
N ASP A 516 -21.04 -4.32 11.93
CA ASP A 516 -20.45 -4.28 10.60
C ASP A 516 -21.50 -4.57 9.51
N TYR A 517 -21.85 -3.53 8.74
CA TYR A 517 -22.79 -3.64 7.63
C TYR A 517 -22.39 -4.73 6.63
N ARG A 518 -21.09 -5.01 6.47
CA ARG A 518 -20.58 -6.00 5.51
C ARG A 518 -21.06 -7.42 5.79
N ASP A 519 -21.50 -7.72 7.00
CA ASP A 519 -22.07 -9.04 7.33
C ASP A 519 -23.41 -9.30 6.62
N ASN A 520 -24.13 -8.26 6.17
CA ASN A 520 -25.32 -8.42 5.34
C ASN A 520 -25.06 -9.17 4.02
N TYR A 521 -23.82 -9.19 3.52
CA TYR A 521 -23.48 -9.87 2.26
C TYR A 521 -23.35 -11.39 2.46
N PRO A 522 -22.33 -11.91 3.18
CA PRO A 522 -22.15 -13.36 3.29
C PRO A 522 -23.24 -14.01 4.15
N VAL A 523 -23.72 -13.35 5.21
CA VAL A 523 -24.72 -13.93 6.12
C VAL A 523 -26.12 -13.78 5.53
N GLY A 524 -26.43 -12.61 4.98
CA GLY A 524 -27.68 -12.40 4.26
C GLY A 524 -27.82 -13.34 3.07
N HIS A 525 -26.74 -13.57 2.31
CA HIS A 525 -26.73 -14.56 1.22
C HIS A 525 -27.05 -15.95 1.73
N ALA A 526 -26.38 -16.40 2.81
CA ALA A 526 -26.63 -17.70 3.39
C ALA A 526 -28.06 -17.86 3.91
N LEU A 527 -28.59 -16.84 4.59
CA LEU A 527 -29.95 -16.86 5.11
C LEU A 527 -30.99 -16.83 3.98
N PHE A 528 -30.77 -16.03 2.94
CA PHE A 528 -31.64 -15.99 1.75
C PHE A 528 -31.69 -17.36 1.06
N VAL A 529 -30.53 -17.99 0.81
CA VAL A 529 -30.45 -19.32 0.21
C VAL A 529 -31.18 -20.33 1.09
N PHE A 530 -30.91 -20.36 2.40
CA PHE A 530 -31.59 -21.25 3.34
C PHE A 530 -33.12 -21.10 3.30
N LEU A 531 -33.64 -19.87 3.41
CA LEU A 531 -35.08 -19.63 3.38
C LEU A 531 -35.72 -19.92 2.01
N ARG A 532 -34.95 -19.87 0.93
CA ARG A 532 -35.46 -20.19 -0.40
C ARG A 532 -35.47 -21.69 -0.69
N SER A 533 -34.46 -22.42 -0.24
CA SER A 533 -34.21 -23.78 -0.74
C SER A 533 -34.16 -24.87 0.32
N TRP A 534 -34.09 -24.55 1.61
CA TRP A 534 -33.98 -25.56 2.65
C TRP A 534 -35.20 -26.48 2.69
N GLN A 535 -34.94 -27.78 2.84
CA GLN A 535 -35.95 -28.81 2.84
C GLN A 535 -36.03 -29.49 4.21
N ILE A 536 -37.23 -29.46 4.80
CA ILE A 536 -37.60 -30.28 5.96
C ILE A 536 -38.56 -31.35 5.43
N GLU A 537 -38.26 -32.64 5.69
CA GLU A 537 -39.02 -33.77 5.14
C GLU A 537 -39.21 -33.70 3.61
N LYS A 538 -38.15 -33.31 2.88
CA LYS A 538 -38.13 -33.11 1.41
C LYS A 538 -39.08 -32.03 0.88
N LYS A 539 -39.59 -31.13 1.73
CA LYS A 539 -40.43 -30.00 1.34
C LYS A 539 -39.72 -28.67 1.59
N ARG A 540 -39.75 -27.75 0.61
CA ARG A 540 -39.29 -26.36 0.78
C ARG A 540 -40.30 -25.59 1.65
N VAL A 541 -40.14 -25.68 2.97
CA VAL A 541 -41.13 -25.15 3.94
C VAL A 541 -41.14 -23.61 4.06
N PHE A 542 -40.06 -22.95 3.63
CA PHE A 542 -39.87 -21.50 3.79
C PHE A 542 -40.13 -20.71 2.50
N GLU A 543 -39.94 -21.29 1.31
CA GLU A 543 -39.95 -20.60 0.01
C GLU A 543 -41.19 -19.71 -0.19
N LYS A 544 -42.40 -20.29 -0.09
CA LYS A 544 -43.65 -19.51 -0.22
C LYS A 544 -43.85 -18.48 0.88
N ARG A 545 -43.27 -18.70 2.06
CA ARG A 545 -43.35 -17.76 3.20
C ARG A 545 -42.38 -16.61 3.02
N LEU A 546 -41.24 -16.82 2.35
CA LEU A 546 -40.31 -15.77 1.98
C LEU A 546 -40.99 -14.75 1.06
N ASP A 547 -41.75 -15.21 0.06
CA ASP A 547 -42.54 -14.33 -0.82
C ASP A 547 -43.63 -13.55 -0.07
N ALA A 548 -44.25 -14.16 0.93
CA ALA A 548 -45.24 -13.49 1.78
C ALA A 548 -44.59 -12.48 2.72
N TYR A 549 -43.42 -12.80 3.26
CA TYR A 549 -42.62 -11.96 4.13
C TYR A 549 -42.17 -10.69 3.42
N MET A 550 -41.62 -10.82 2.19
CA MET A 550 -41.18 -9.68 1.38
C MET A 550 -42.32 -8.70 1.11
N ARG A 551 -43.47 -9.20 0.64
CA ARG A 551 -44.66 -8.37 0.37
C ARG A 551 -45.23 -7.65 1.59
N ARG A 552 -45.02 -8.19 2.80
CA ARG A 552 -45.56 -7.65 4.06
C ARG A 552 -44.52 -7.01 4.96
N ILE A 553 -43.27 -6.88 4.49
CA ILE A 553 -42.12 -6.56 5.33
C ILE A 553 -42.25 -5.25 6.10
N ARG A 554 -42.98 -4.28 5.54
CA ARG A 554 -43.27 -2.99 6.20
C ARG A 554 -43.98 -3.16 7.54
N ALA A 555 -44.83 -4.17 7.69
CA ALA A 555 -45.54 -4.45 8.94
C ALA A 555 -44.58 -4.90 10.06
N GLY A 556 -43.43 -5.48 9.72
CA GLY A 556 -42.42 -5.96 10.66
C GLY A 556 -41.40 -4.93 11.12
N ARG A 557 -41.40 -3.69 10.58
CA ARG A 557 -40.32 -2.71 10.85
C ARG A 557 -40.11 -2.36 12.33
N LYS A 558 -41.17 -2.40 13.15
CA LYS A 558 -41.08 -2.07 14.58
C LYS A 558 -40.45 -3.19 15.41
N ASP A 559 -40.63 -4.43 14.97
CA ASP A 559 -40.12 -5.63 15.65
C ASP A 559 -39.74 -6.68 14.58
N PRO A 560 -38.58 -6.49 13.91
CA PRO A 560 -38.18 -7.33 12.79
C PRO A 560 -38.01 -8.80 13.19
N HIS A 561 -37.49 -9.04 14.40
CA HIS A 561 -37.26 -10.39 14.91
C HIS A 561 -38.57 -11.13 15.16
N LYS A 562 -39.54 -10.53 15.87
CA LYS A 562 -40.85 -11.15 16.06
C LYS A 562 -41.54 -11.42 14.73
N PHE A 563 -41.50 -10.45 13.82
CA PHE A 563 -42.10 -10.59 12.51
C PHE A 563 -41.47 -11.74 11.70
N PHE A 564 -40.15 -11.92 11.81
CA PHE A 564 -39.43 -13.06 11.24
C PHE A 564 -39.94 -14.40 11.80
N LEU A 565 -40.05 -14.52 13.13
CA LEU A 565 -40.55 -15.73 13.79
C LEU A 565 -41.98 -16.08 13.35
N GLU A 566 -42.87 -15.09 13.25
CA GLU A 566 -44.25 -15.29 12.77
C GLU A 566 -44.34 -15.84 11.33
N HIS A 567 -43.29 -15.66 10.52
CA HIS A 567 -43.24 -16.12 9.13
C HIS A 567 -42.54 -17.47 8.98
N PHE A 568 -41.43 -17.65 9.68
CA PHE A 568 -40.50 -18.75 9.45
C PHE A 568 -40.38 -19.73 10.61
N ALA A 569 -40.87 -19.39 11.81
CA ALA A 569 -40.74 -20.20 13.02
C ALA A 569 -42.06 -20.27 13.81
N ASP A 570 -43.18 -20.48 13.11
CA ASP A 570 -44.54 -20.45 13.66
C ASP A 570 -45.12 -21.85 14.00
N GLY A 571 -44.32 -22.92 13.87
CA GLY A 571 -44.73 -24.30 14.09
C GLY A 571 -45.73 -24.85 13.06
N LYS A 572 -46.07 -24.09 12.01
CA LYS A 572 -47.11 -24.45 11.04
C LYS A 572 -46.53 -25.00 9.75
N GLN A 573 -47.26 -25.93 9.14
CA GLN A 573 -46.93 -26.49 7.81
C GLN A 573 -45.51 -27.07 7.72
N GLY A 574 -45.03 -27.69 8.82
CA GLY A 574 -43.69 -28.29 8.90
C GLY A 574 -42.56 -27.30 9.16
N ARG A 575 -42.86 -26.02 9.39
CA ARG A 575 -41.85 -25.04 9.85
C ARG A 575 -41.50 -25.25 11.32
N PRO A 576 -40.30 -24.84 11.75
CA PRO A 576 -39.88 -24.88 13.14
C PRO A 576 -40.85 -24.15 14.08
N ASP A 577 -40.99 -24.64 15.30
CA ASP A 577 -41.78 -23.99 16.36
C ASP A 577 -40.86 -23.15 17.26
N GLY A 578 -40.83 -21.84 17.01
CA GLY A 578 -39.99 -20.90 17.74
C GLY A 578 -38.51 -20.85 17.31
N TRP A 579 -37.79 -19.95 17.96
CA TRP A 579 -36.43 -19.54 17.59
C TRP A 579 -35.41 -20.68 17.68
N ASP A 580 -35.43 -21.46 18.76
CA ASP A 580 -34.46 -22.53 18.98
C ASP A 580 -34.59 -23.65 17.93
N ALA A 581 -35.82 -24.01 17.57
CA ALA A 581 -36.08 -24.98 16.52
C ALA A 581 -35.60 -24.46 15.16
N PHE A 582 -35.80 -23.17 14.88
CA PHE A 582 -35.27 -22.54 13.66
C PHE A 582 -33.73 -22.56 13.63
N LEU A 583 -33.09 -22.21 14.75
CA LEU A 583 -31.63 -22.24 14.86
C LEU A 583 -31.05 -23.64 14.67
N LYS A 584 -31.76 -24.69 15.08
CA LYS A 584 -31.33 -26.07 14.85
C LYS A 584 -31.23 -26.37 13.35
N GLU A 585 -32.28 -26.07 12.59
CA GLU A 585 -32.31 -26.26 11.13
C GLU A 585 -31.25 -25.40 10.42
N TRP A 586 -31.11 -24.14 10.85
CA TRP A 586 -30.11 -23.22 10.33
C TRP A 586 -28.67 -23.73 10.56
N ASN A 587 -28.39 -24.27 11.76
CA ASN A 587 -27.09 -24.84 12.08
C ASN A 587 -26.82 -26.15 11.34
N GLU A 588 -27.84 -26.96 11.06
CA GLU A 588 -27.70 -28.13 10.20
C GLU A 588 -27.28 -27.73 8.78
N PHE A 589 -27.94 -26.71 8.21
CA PHE A 589 -27.59 -26.17 6.90
C PHE A 589 -26.18 -25.61 6.85
N LEU A 590 -25.84 -24.69 7.75
CA LEU A 590 -24.51 -24.07 7.81
C LEU A 590 -23.42 -25.10 8.12
N GLY A 591 -23.68 -26.02 9.04
CA GLY A 591 -22.76 -27.09 9.40
C GLY A 591 -22.50 -28.05 8.23
N GLY A 592 -23.53 -28.39 7.46
CA GLY A 592 -23.38 -29.16 6.23
C GLY A 592 -22.61 -28.40 5.16
N CYS A 593 -22.89 -27.11 4.93
CA CYS A 593 -22.11 -26.31 3.98
C CYS A 593 -20.64 -26.20 4.39
N TYR A 594 -20.35 -25.98 5.68
CA TYR A 594 -18.99 -26.00 6.22
C TYR A 594 -18.33 -27.35 5.94
N LYS A 595 -18.93 -28.48 6.32
CA LYS A 595 -18.41 -29.82 5.99
C LYS A 595 -18.13 -29.99 4.50
N LYS A 596 -19.05 -29.60 3.62
CA LYS A 596 -18.90 -29.72 2.17
C LYS A 596 -17.78 -28.86 1.61
N ALA A 597 -17.57 -27.65 2.13
CA ALA A 597 -16.45 -26.79 1.75
C ALA A 597 -15.09 -27.43 2.06
N TRP A 598 -15.05 -28.37 3.02
CA TRP A 598 -13.87 -29.17 3.36
C TRP A 598 -13.85 -30.55 2.67
N ASN A 599 -14.63 -30.72 1.61
CA ASN A 599 -14.77 -31.96 0.82
C ASN A 599 -15.28 -33.17 1.63
N GLU A 600 -15.98 -32.95 2.75
CA GLU A 600 -16.70 -34.03 3.42
C GLU A 600 -18.01 -34.36 2.70
N GLU A 601 -18.43 -35.61 2.83
CA GLU A 601 -19.73 -36.06 2.33
C GLU A 601 -20.86 -35.48 3.19
N VAL A 602 -21.86 -34.92 2.51
CA VAL A 602 -23.06 -34.38 3.14
C VAL A 602 -24.23 -34.89 2.32
N ALA A 603 -24.94 -35.89 2.88
CA ALA A 603 -25.91 -36.69 2.15
C ALA A 603 -26.95 -35.86 1.38
N TRP A 604 -27.43 -34.77 1.97
CA TRP A 604 -28.43 -33.91 1.34
C TRP A 604 -27.86 -32.92 0.32
N PHE A 605 -26.54 -32.68 0.30
CA PHE A 605 -25.98 -31.55 -0.45
C PHE A 605 -26.07 -31.76 -1.95
N ASP A 606 -25.52 -32.85 -2.46
CA ASP A 606 -25.47 -33.10 -3.92
C ASP A 606 -26.85 -33.50 -4.48
N GLU A 607 -27.78 -33.96 -3.63
CA GLU A 607 -29.19 -34.19 -4.01
C GLU A 607 -29.95 -32.87 -4.18
N ARG A 608 -29.72 -31.90 -3.27
CA ARG A 608 -30.53 -30.66 -3.20
C ARG A 608 -29.95 -29.51 -4.00
N TYR A 609 -28.63 -29.46 -4.19
CA TYR A 609 -27.92 -28.27 -4.68
C TYR A 609 -27.00 -28.56 -5.86
N SER A 610 -26.92 -27.61 -6.79
CA SER A 610 -26.00 -27.65 -7.91
C SER A 610 -24.83 -26.68 -7.72
N ARG A 611 -23.62 -27.17 -8.00
CA ARG A 611 -22.43 -26.34 -8.25
C ARG A 611 -22.15 -26.16 -9.74
N GLU A 612 -22.88 -26.89 -10.59
CA GLU A 612 -22.72 -26.84 -12.03
C GLU A 612 -23.40 -25.59 -12.56
N LEU A 613 -22.57 -24.64 -12.96
CA LEU A 613 -22.98 -23.50 -13.76
C LEU A 613 -22.62 -23.79 -15.22
N SER A 614 -23.30 -23.13 -16.17
CA SER A 614 -22.83 -23.10 -17.55
C SER A 614 -21.35 -22.68 -17.56
N ARG A 615 -20.54 -23.25 -18.47
CA ARG A 615 -19.09 -22.98 -18.46
C ARG A 615 -18.87 -21.48 -18.52
N PRO A 616 -18.26 -20.87 -17.49
CA PRO A 616 -18.06 -19.44 -17.49
C PRO A 616 -17.17 -19.11 -18.67
N THR A 617 -17.61 -18.18 -19.52
CA THR A 617 -16.72 -17.60 -20.51
C THR A 617 -15.60 -16.96 -19.71
N ARG A 618 -14.38 -17.49 -19.80
CA ARG A 618 -13.20 -16.77 -19.32
C ARG A 618 -13.07 -15.54 -20.22
N GLY A 619 -13.80 -14.48 -19.87
CA GLY A 619 -13.75 -13.22 -20.59
C GLY A 619 -12.31 -12.73 -20.60
N ALA A 620 -11.86 -12.25 -21.76
CA ALA A 620 -10.59 -11.54 -21.82
C ALA A 620 -10.60 -10.42 -20.78
N ARG A 621 -9.45 -10.17 -20.15
CA ARG A 621 -9.30 -8.98 -19.32
C ARG A 621 -9.52 -7.76 -20.20
N VAL A 622 -10.31 -6.82 -19.74
CA VAL A 622 -10.36 -5.49 -20.36
C VAL A 622 -9.01 -4.86 -20.10
N LEU A 623 -8.37 -4.32 -21.14
CA LEU A 623 -7.02 -3.73 -21.08
C LEU A 623 -7.05 -2.20 -21.22
N ASP A 624 -8.22 -1.58 -21.10
CA ASP A 624 -8.36 -0.14 -21.27
C ASP A 624 -7.55 0.63 -20.23
N ARG A 625 -6.73 1.56 -20.70
CA ARG A 625 -5.78 2.33 -19.91
C ARG A 625 -6.31 2.85 -18.56
N PRO A 626 -7.49 3.48 -18.45
CA PRO A 626 -7.96 4.01 -17.16
C PRO A 626 -8.35 2.93 -16.14
N THR A 627 -8.67 1.70 -16.55
CA THR A 627 -9.00 0.58 -15.64
C THR A 627 -7.75 -0.05 -14.99
N PHE A 628 -6.56 0.43 -15.36
CA PHE A 628 -5.25 -0.07 -14.94
C PHE A 628 -4.64 0.87 -13.89
N THR A 629 -5.29 1.00 -12.74
CA THR A 629 -4.84 1.89 -11.65
C THR A 629 -3.83 1.22 -10.71
N TRP A 630 -2.69 1.85 -10.42
CA TRP A 630 -1.80 1.42 -9.32
C TRP A 630 -2.29 1.96 -7.97
N THR A 631 -3.60 2.00 -7.77
CA THR A 631 -4.19 2.35 -6.48
C THR A 631 -3.89 1.24 -5.48
N ARG A 632 -3.68 1.63 -4.23
CA ARG A 632 -3.60 0.65 -3.13
C ARG A 632 -5.00 0.18 -2.78
N ASN A 633 -5.13 -1.10 -2.45
CA ASN A 633 -6.29 -1.57 -1.72
C ASN A 633 -6.34 -0.78 -0.41
N ARG A 634 -7.34 0.07 -0.26
CA ARG A 634 -7.48 0.93 0.92
C ARG A 634 -8.48 0.33 1.90
N ALA A 635 -8.22 0.55 3.19
CA ALA A 635 -9.15 0.28 4.27
C ALA A 635 -10.05 1.49 4.51
N GLU A 636 -10.53 1.67 5.74
CA GLU A 636 -11.12 2.93 6.19
C GLU A 636 -10.23 4.11 5.75
N PRO A 637 -10.72 5.03 4.88
CA PRO A 637 -9.88 6.06 4.30
C PRO A 637 -9.59 7.17 5.31
N TRP A 638 -8.52 7.92 5.03
CA TRP A 638 -8.27 9.21 5.67
C TRP A 638 -9.04 10.29 4.92
N PHE A 639 -9.51 11.32 5.62
CA PHE A 639 -10.10 12.48 4.96
C PHE A 639 -9.06 13.17 4.06
N GLY A 640 -9.34 13.22 2.76
CA GLY A 640 -8.44 13.76 1.74
C GLY A 640 -7.75 12.71 0.87
N GLN A 641 -7.79 11.42 1.25
CA GLN A 641 -7.15 10.35 0.48
C GLN A 641 -7.67 10.36 -0.96
N GLU A 642 -6.76 10.32 -1.93
CA GLU A 642 -6.92 10.43 -3.39
C GLU A 642 -7.47 11.79 -3.88
N HIS A 643 -8.38 12.44 -3.16
CA HIS A 643 -8.95 13.73 -3.56
C HIS A 643 -8.01 14.92 -3.36
N ALA A 644 -7.15 14.90 -2.36
CA ALA A 644 -6.13 15.93 -2.16
C ALA A 644 -5.07 15.88 -3.28
N ALA A 645 -4.69 14.67 -3.69
CA ALA A 645 -3.81 14.44 -4.84
C ALA A 645 -4.41 15.03 -6.14
N GLU A 646 -5.69 14.76 -6.42
CA GLU A 646 -6.38 15.30 -7.61
C GLU A 646 -6.60 16.82 -7.51
N ALA A 647 -6.84 17.37 -6.31
CA ALA A 647 -7.05 18.80 -6.12
C ALA A 647 -5.80 19.62 -6.47
N GLY A 648 -4.60 19.09 -6.28
CA GLY A 648 -3.33 19.75 -6.60
C GLY A 648 -3.24 20.23 -8.06
N PRO A 649 -3.24 19.33 -9.05
CA PRO A 649 -3.23 19.69 -10.46
C PRO A 649 -4.40 20.59 -10.87
N VAL A 650 -5.61 20.33 -10.38
CA VAL A 650 -6.81 21.15 -10.68
C VAL A 650 -6.59 22.61 -10.26
N LEU A 651 -6.08 22.82 -9.05
CA LEU A 651 -5.81 24.17 -8.54
C LEU A 651 -4.63 24.82 -9.25
N ALA A 652 -3.58 24.06 -9.60
CA ALA A 652 -2.42 24.58 -10.33
C ALA A 652 -2.81 25.08 -11.72
N GLU A 653 -3.61 24.30 -12.45
CA GLU A 653 -4.16 24.65 -13.77
C GLU A 653 -5.10 25.86 -13.70
N ALA A 654 -5.88 25.99 -12.64
CA ALA A 654 -6.73 27.14 -12.39
C ALA A 654 -5.99 28.39 -11.89
N GLY A 655 -4.66 28.32 -11.74
CA GLY A 655 -3.82 29.45 -11.29
C GLY A 655 -3.76 29.64 -9.77
N HIS A 656 -4.38 28.77 -8.98
CA HIS A 656 -4.34 28.76 -7.52
C HIS A 656 -3.09 28.03 -7.00
N ARG A 657 -1.90 28.54 -7.36
CA ARG A 657 -0.60 27.89 -7.12
C ARG A 657 -0.34 27.55 -5.64
N ARG A 658 -0.71 28.47 -4.74
CA ARG A 658 -0.56 28.30 -3.28
C ARG A 658 -1.40 27.14 -2.76
N GLU A 659 -2.68 27.12 -3.11
CA GLU A 659 -3.62 26.10 -2.66
C GLU A 659 -3.37 24.75 -3.35
N ALA A 660 -2.82 24.76 -4.57
CA ALA A 660 -2.31 23.57 -5.23
C ALA A 660 -1.16 22.92 -4.43
N ALA A 661 -0.17 23.71 -4.00
CA ALA A 661 0.90 23.22 -3.15
C ALA A 661 0.36 22.66 -1.81
N ALA A 662 -0.62 23.35 -1.20
CA ALA A 662 -1.31 22.87 0.00
C ALA A 662 -2.07 21.55 -0.24
N ALA A 663 -2.73 21.38 -1.38
CA ALA A 663 -3.42 20.12 -1.70
C ALA A 663 -2.44 18.95 -1.88
N LEU A 664 -1.30 19.17 -2.55
CA LEU A 664 -0.29 18.14 -2.76
C LEU A 664 0.45 17.76 -1.48
N LEU A 665 0.73 18.74 -0.61
CA LEU A 665 1.27 18.48 0.72
C LEU A 665 0.29 17.68 1.60
N TRP A 666 -1.02 18.00 1.54
CA TRP A 666 -2.08 17.19 2.16
C TRP A 666 -2.06 15.76 1.61
N SER A 667 -1.92 15.61 0.28
CA SER A 667 -1.83 14.29 -0.36
C SER A 667 -0.64 13.48 0.13
N LEU A 668 0.53 14.07 0.38
CA LEU A 668 1.67 13.33 0.92
C LEU A 668 1.34 12.68 2.29
N ARG A 669 0.44 13.28 3.08
CA ARG A 669 -0.05 12.75 4.36
C ARG A 669 -1.05 11.60 4.19
N THR A 670 -2.01 11.76 3.30
CA THR A 670 -3.12 10.80 3.12
C THR A 670 -2.82 9.70 2.11
N ASP A 671 -2.03 10.03 1.09
CA ASP A 671 -1.71 9.21 -0.07
C ASP A 671 -0.27 8.69 -0.07
N GLY A 672 0.56 9.12 0.88
CA GLY A 672 1.97 8.77 0.93
C GLY A 672 2.77 9.38 -0.23
N PHE A 673 3.99 8.89 -0.44
CA PHE A 673 4.88 9.44 -1.45
C PHE A 673 4.50 8.95 -2.86
N VAL A 674 4.15 9.90 -3.74
CA VAL A 674 3.88 9.69 -5.17
C VAL A 674 4.80 10.61 -5.97
N PHE A 675 5.64 10.05 -6.84
CA PHE A 675 6.73 10.79 -7.49
C PHE A 675 6.23 11.95 -8.36
N GLU A 676 5.16 11.75 -9.12
CA GLU A 676 4.57 12.77 -9.99
C GLU A 676 4.07 13.97 -9.18
N ASN A 677 3.30 13.69 -8.11
CA ASN A 677 2.77 14.71 -7.21
C ASN A 677 3.89 15.45 -6.48
N ALA A 678 4.93 14.73 -6.04
CA ALA A 678 6.10 15.33 -5.39
C ALA A 678 6.90 16.23 -6.35
N ARG A 679 7.05 15.85 -7.63
CA ARG A 679 7.69 16.71 -8.65
C ARG A 679 6.88 17.98 -8.92
N LEU A 680 5.57 17.85 -9.09
CA LEU A 680 4.68 19.01 -9.25
C LEU A 680 4.73 19.93 -8.03
N LEU A 681 4.67 19.37 -6.82
CA LEU A 681 4.78 20.12 -5.59
C LEU A 681 6.12 20.85 -5.50
N LYS A 682 7.24 20.19 -5.87
CA LYS A 682 8.55 20.83 -5.89
C LYS A 682 8.56 22.05 -6.81
N SER A 683 8.06 21.91 -8.05
CA SER A 683 7.96 23.02 -9.01
C SER A 683 7.13 24.18 -8.43
N LEU A 684 5.99 23.87 -7.82
CA LEU A 684 5.12 24.89 -7.20
C LEU A 684 5.81 25.59 -6.03
N LEU A 685 6.54 24.87 -5.18
CA LEU A 685 7.28 25.47 -4.07
C LEU A 685 8.39 26.40 -4.58
N GLU A 686 9.09 26.04 -5.67
CA GLU A 686 10.08 26.90 -6.32
C GLU A 686 9.43 28.17 -6.91
N GLU A 687 8.31 28.02 -7.63
CA GLU A 687 7.53 29.15 -8.17
C GLU A 687 7.04 30.12 -7.08
N LEU A 688 6.71 29.59 -5.90
CA LEU A 688 6.20 30.36 -4.75
C LEU A 688 7.31 30.95 -3.87
N GLY A 689 8.60 30.76 -4.23
CA GLY A 689 9.74 31.23 -3.46
C GLY A 689 9.99 30.47 -2.14
N GLN A 690 9.43 29.27 -1.99
CA GLN A 690 9.62 28.40 -0.82
C GLN A 690 10.84 27.50 -1.01
N GLU A 691 12.00 28.11 -1.24
CA GLU A 691 13.25 27.42 -1.62
C GLU A 691 13.69 26.36 -0.60
N ASP A 692 13.52 26.64 0.70
CA ASP A 692 13.84 25.69 1.77
C ASP A 692 13.02 24.39 1.63
N ALA A 693 11.70 24.51 1.50
CA ALA A 693 10.80 23.38 1.38
C ALA A 693 10.97 22.63 0.05
N ALA A 694 11.18 23.36 -1.05
CA ALA A 694 11.50 22.78 -2.35
C ALA A 694 12.81 21.96 -2.31
N TRP A 695 13.82 22.47 -1.62
CA TRP A 695 15.08 21.74 -1.41
C TRP A 695 14.87 20.48 -0.58
N ALA A 696 14.13 20.55 0.53
CA ALA A 696 13.83 19.39 1.37
C ALA A 696 13.06 18.31 0.59
N LEU A 697 12.08 18.70 -0.23
CA LEU A 697 11.37 17.76 -1.10
C LEU A 697 12.27 17.21 -2.22
N GLY A 698 13.15 18.03 -2.79
CA GLY A 698 14.16 17.61 -3.76
C GLY A 698 15.13 16.60 -3.18
N TYR A 699 15.54 16.79 -1.92
CA TYR A 699 16.32 15.81 -1.16
C TYR A 699 15.55 14.50 -0.99
N GLU A 700 14.28 14.54 -0.57
CA GLU A 700 13.45 13.34 -0.46
C GLU A 700 13.30 12.62 -1.81
N LEU A 701 13.01 13.36 -2.89
CA LEU A 701 12.96 12.81 -4.26
C LEU A 701 14.27 12.12 -4.65
N HIS A 702 15.43 12.69 -4.27
CA HIS A 702 16.73 12.08 -4.50
C HIS A 702 16.92 10.83 -3.65
N TYR A 703 16.59 10.92 -2.36
CA TYR A 703 16.76 9.85 -1.39
C TYR A 703 15.84 8.65 -1.66
N GLN A 704 14.66 8.90 -2.23
CA GLN A 704 13.69 7.89 -2.64
C GLN A 704 13.99 7.32 -4.05
N SER A 705 14.87 7.97 -4.83
CA SER A 705 15.22 7.57 -6.20
C SER A 705 16.60 6.90 -6.28
N THR A 706 16.77 5.96 -7.23
CA THR A 706 18.07 5.37 -7.56
C THR A 706 18.90 6.22 -8.53
N SER A 707 18.33 7.28 -9.13
CA SER A 707 18.91 7.95 -10.31
C SER A 707 19.18 9.46 -10.18
N ALA A 708 18.79 10.10 -9.07
CA ALA A 708 18.93 11.56 -8.95
C ALA A 708 20.39 12.00 -8.69
N SER A 709 20.79 13.15 -9.22
CA SER A 709 22.08 13.79 -8.93
C SER A 709 22.15 14.27 -7.47
N SER A 710 23.37 14.29 -6.91
CA SER A 710 23.59 14.68 -5.51
C SER A 710 23.10 16.12 -5.26
N PRO A 711 22.28 16.38 -4.23
CA PRO A 711 21.72 17.70 -4.00
C PRO A 711 22.80 18.75 -3.71
N MET A 712 22.62 19.96 -4.26
CA MET A 712 23.36 21.15 -3.86
C MET A 712 23.18 21.43 -2.36
N LEU A 713 24.05 22.27 -1.79
CA LEU A 713 23.90 22.71 -0.39
C LEU A 713 22.50 23.33 -0.16
N PRO A 714 21.84 23.08 1.00
CA PRO A 714 20.54 23.64 1.28
C PRO A 714 20.59 25.16 1.41
N PRO A 715 19.55 25.89 0.96
CA PRO A 715 19.47 27.35 1.09
C PRO A 715 19.55 27.81 2.56
N PHE A 716 19.15 26.94 3.48
CA PHE A 716 19.20 27.17 4.91
C PHE A 716 20.47 26.70 5.63
N ALA A 717 21.53 26.32 4.90
CA ALA A 717 22.77 25.82 5.49
C ALA A 717 23.36 26.76 6.55
N ALA A 718 23.27 28.08 6.32
CA ALA A 718 23.76 29.09 7.26
C ALA A 718 23.05 29.06 8.63
N ARG A 719 21.78 28.62 8.68
CA ARG A 719 21.02 28.45 9.94
C ARG A 719 21.41 27.20 10.72
N LEU A 720 22.13 26.28 10.08
CA LEU A 720 22.53 24.97 10.61
C LEU A 720 24.07 24.84 10.68
N SER A 721 24.74 25.95 10.98
CA SER A 721 26.20 26.06 10.98
C SER A 721 26.92 24.95 11.78
N ARG A 722 26.35 24.49 12.90
CA ARG A 722 26.95 23.47 13.76
C ARG A 722 26.80 22.07 13.17
N LEU A 723 25.68 21.79 12.50
CA LEU A 723 25.50 20.54 11.75
C LEU A 723 26.53 20.41 10.62
N PHE A 724 26.71 21.47 9.83
CA PHE A 724 27.70 21.49 8.75
C PHE A 724 29.14 21.43 9.28
N ALA A 725 29.43 22.13 10.38
CA ALA A 725 30.72 22.03 11.06
C ALA A 725 30.98 20.61 11.55
N TYR A 726 29.97 19.92 12.10
CA TYR A 726 30.11 18.53 12.54
C TYR A 726 30.41 17.57 11.39
N ALA A 727 29.74 17.73 10.23
CA ALA A 727 30.05 16.94 9.04
C ALA A 727 31.51 17.14 8.59
N LYS A 728 31.97 18.40 8.59
CA LYS A 728 33.36 18.74 8.31
C LYS A 728 34.33 18.15 9.34
N ASP A 729 34.02 18.24 10.63
CA ASP A 729 34.85 17.70 11.71
C ASP A 729 35.03 16.17 11.57
N LEU A 730 34.00 15.45 11.14
CA LEU A 730 34.09 14.01 10.82
C LEU A 730 35.03 13.77 9.64
N GLN A 731 34.91 14.56 8.57
CA GLN A 731 35.78 14.46 7.40
C GLN A 731 37.24 14.76 7.73
N ASP A 732 37.49 15.82 8.50
CA ASP A 732 38.83 16.24 8.91
C ASP A 732 39.44 15.20 9.86
N ALA A 733 38.63 14.62 10.76
CA ALA A 733 39.07 13.51 11.62
C ALA A 733 39.40 12.24 10.82
N ALA A 734 38.63 11.93 9.77
CA ALA A 734 38.93 10.84 8.85
C ALA A 734 40.25 11.05 8.10
N SER A 735 40.50 12.27 7.61
CA SER A 735 41.75 12.64 6.94
C SER A 735 42.96 12.55 7.87
N ARG A 736 42.87 13.10 9.10
CA ARG A 736 43.94 12.98 10.10
C ARG A 736 44.24 11.53 10.47
N ALA A 737 43.20 10.70 10.63
CA ALA A 737 43.38 9.27 10.88
C ALA A 737 44.09 8.57 9.71
N ALA A 738 43.74 8.92 8.46
CA ALA A 738 44.40 8.37 7.28
C ALA A 738 45.89 8.80 7.18
N GLU A 739 46.19 10.07 7.44
CA GLU A 739 47.56 10.61 7.50
C GLU A 739 48.40 9.92 8.58
N ALA A 740 47.79 9.65 9.73
CA ALA A 740 48.39 8.89 10.84
C ALA A 740 48.43 7.37 10.59
N LYS A 741 48.00 6.89 9.42
CA LYS A 741 47.95 5.47 9.01
C LYS A 741 47.02 4.60 9.88
N HIS A 742 45.99 5.20 10.48
CA HIS A 742 44.91 4.51 11.18
C HIS A 742 43.76 4.18 10.22
N GLY A 743 43.99 3.17 9.38
CA GLY A 743 43.13 2.86 8.24
C GLY A 743 41.69 2.49 8.61
N ALA A 744 41.48 1.82 9.75
CA ALA A 744 40.13 1.41 10.16
C ALA A 744 39.33 2.59 10.70
N ILE A 745 39.96 3.43 11.53
CA ILE A 745 39.33 4.64 12.07
C ILE A 745 38.98 5.62 10.94
N ALA A 746 39.91 5.84 10.02
CA ALA A 746 39.70 6.70 8.86
C ALA A 746 38.46 6.28 8.05
N ARG A 747 38.28 4.97 7.82
CA ARG A 747 37.12 4.44 7.08
C ARG A 747 35.80 4.59 7.83
N VAL A 748 35.77 4.30 9.14
CA VAL A 748 34.57 4.49 9.98
C VAL A 748 34.14 5.96 9.95
N LEU A 749 35.08 6.88 10.19
CA LEU A 749 34.80 8.32 10.20
C LEU A 749 34.41 8.85 8.81
N ALA A 750 35.07 8.39 7.75
CA ALA A 750 34.72 8.73 6.37
C ALA A 750 33.32 8.22 5.99
N ASN A 751 32.92 7.03 6.47
CA ASN A 751 31.58 6.50 6.25
C ASN A 751 30.51 7.31 7.00
N GLU A 752 30.75 7.67 8.27
CA GLU A 752 29.83 8.55 9.00
C GLU A 752 29.74 9.95 8.37
N SER A 753 30.88 10.51 7.96
CA SER A 753 30.96 11.77 7.21
C SER A 753 30.14 11.71 5.92
N ARG A 754 30.39 10.70 5.07
CA ARG A 754 29.66 10.49 3.82
C ARG A 754 28.17 10.34 4.06
N TRP A 755 27.79 9.55 5.07
CA TRP A 755 26.40 9.37 5.44
C TRP A 755 25.75 10.72 5.81
N LEU A 756 26.39 11.53 6.66
CA LEU A 756 25.85 12.84 7.04
C LEU A 756 25.80 13.80 5.85
N HIS A 757 26.83 13.82 5.00
CA HIS A 757 26.87 14.60 3.76
C HIS A 757 25.74 14.24 2.78
N ARG A 758 25.24 13.00 2.80
CA ARG A 758 24.02 12.66 2.03
C ARG A 758 22.83 13.50 2.49
N PHE A 759 22.65 13.68 3.79
CA PHE A 759 21.52 14.44 4.36
C PHE A 759 21.65 15.95 4.21
N VAL A 760 22.86 16.48 4.36
CA VAL A 760 23.09 17.93 4.40
C VAL A 760 23.51 18.54 3.05
N GLY A 761 23.65 17.72 2.01
CA GLY A 761 24.16 18.14 0.71
C GLY A 761 25.68 18.42 0.73
N GLY A 762 26.29 18.35 -0.45
CA GLY A 762 27.72 18.66 -0.65
C GLY A 762 28.61 17.46 -1.00
N PRO A 763 29.81 17.73 -1.57
CA PRO A 763 30.69 16.68 -2.07
C PRO A 763 31.30 15.88 -0.92
N SER A 764 30.98 14.58 -0.84
CA SER A 764 31.74 13.66 0.00
C SER A 764 33.08 13.37 -0.67
N LYS A 765 34.20 13.53 0.05
CA LYS A 765 35.51 13.09 -0.46
C LYS A 765 35.53 11.56 -0.58
N PRO A 766 36.23 10.99 -1.60
CA PRO A 766 36.42 9.54 -1.69
C PRO A 766 37.11 9.01 -0.44
N ILE A 767 36.80 7.75 -0.08
CA ILE A 767 37.46 7.07 1.04
C ILE A 767 38.96 6.96 0.69
N PRO A 768 39.89 7.32 1.59
CA PRO A 768 41.32 7.12 1.40
C PRO A 768 41.63 5.67 1.00
N ASP A 769 42.57 5.50 0.06
CA ASP A 769 42.78 4.29 -0.75
C ASP A 769 42.53 2.97 -0.02
N ALA A 770 41.58 2.19 -0.53
CA ALA A 770 41.00 1.03 0.14
C ALA A 770 41.78 -0.29 -0.10
N THR A 771 43.07 -0.20 -0.41
CA THR A 771 43.86 -1.33 -0.93
C THR A 771 44.14 -2.42 0.10
N THR A 772 44.07 -2.12 1.40
CA THR A 772 44.18 -3.14 2.47
C THR A 772 42.79 -3.59 2.94
N PRO A 773 42.41 -4.87 2.85
CA PRO A 773 41.20 -5.39 3.48
C PRO A 773 41.25 -5.15 5.00
N LEU A 774 40.19 -4.59 5.58
CA LEU A 774 40.05 -4.63 7.04
C LEU A 774 39.72 -6.07 7.43
N ASP A 775 40.43 -6.61 8.42
CA ASP A 775 39.95 -7.79 9.13
C ASP A 775 38.72 -7.41 9.96
N LEU A 776 37.53 -7.61 9.37
CA LEU A 776 36.24 -7.28 9.98
C LEU A 776 35.99 -8.04 11.29
N ALA A 777 36.75 -9.09 11.60
CA ALA A 777 36.68 -9.78 12.89
C ALA A 777 37.30 -8.96 14.03
N LEU A 778 38.20 -8.01 13.72
CA LEU A 778 38.91 -7.21 14.71
C LEU A 778 38.29 -5.84 14.98
N TYR A 779 37.33 -5.38 14.18
CA TYR A 779 36.75 -4.04 14.29
C TYR A 779 35.25 -4.12 14.60
N PRO A 780 34.69 -3.13 15.32
CA PRO A 780 33.24 -3.07 15.49
C PRO A 780 32.55 -3.15 14.13
N ARG A 781 31.65 -4.13 13.98
CA ARG A 781 30.62 -4.01 12.94
C ARG A 781 29.96 -2.65 13.12
N LEU A 782 30.13 -1.76 12.13
CA LEU A 782 29.50 -0.43 12.12
C LEU A 782 27.99 -0.55 12.39
N GLU A 783 27.37 -1.66 11.96
CA GLU A 783 26.02 -2.03 12.35
C GLU A 783 25.89 -3.53 12.65
N ALA A 784 25.77 -3.89 13.94
CA ALA A 784 25.43 -5.23 14.37
C ALA A 784 23.91 -5.49 14.18
N PRO A 785 23.49 -6.75 13.98
CA PRO A 785 22.07 -7.12 14.07
C PRO A 785 21.50 -6.69 15.42
N ARG A 786 20.37 -6.01 15.40
CA ARG A 786 19.68 -5.51 16.60
C ARG A 786 18.39 -6.27 16.78
N ARG A 787 18.03 -6.55 18.02
CA ARG A 787 16.69 -7.04 18.35
C ARG A 787 15.61 -6.10 17.82
N LEU A 788 14.55 -6.69 17.29
CA LEU A 788 13.42 -5.98 16.72
C LEU A 788 12.69 -5.11 17.77
N ASP A 789 12.66 -5.53 19.03
CA ASP A 789 11.94 -4.88 20.12
C ASP A 789 12.76 -3.86 20.91
N LEU A 790 13.97 -3.50 20.45
CA LEU A 790 14.88 -2.61 21.17
C LEU A 790 14.25 -1.26 21.57
N LEU A 791 13.32 -0.76 20.75
CA LEU A 791 12.61 0.51 21.00
C LEU A 791 11.17 0.30 21.51
N GLY A 792 10.87 -0.91 21.97
CA GLY A 792 9.55 -1.37 22.32
C GLY A 792 8.75 -1.92 21.14
N LEU A 793 7.62 -2.50 21.50
CA LEU A 793 6.60 -3.02 20.59
C LEU A 793 5.30 -2.26 20.82
N THR A 794 4.49 -2.15 19.79
CA THR A 794 3.15 -1.55 19.90
C THR A 794 2.13 -2.27 19.02
N GLU A 795 0.87 -2.04 19.33
CA GLU A 795 -0.28 -2.60 18.64
C GLU A 795 -1.11 -1.48 17.99
N GLU A 796 -1.38 -1.59 16.70
CA GLU A 796 -2.17 -0.62 15.92
C GLU A 796 -3.11 -1.36 14.97
N GLY A 797 -3.95 -0.65 14.23
CA GLY A 797 -4.75 -1.28 13.17
C GLY A 797 -3.88 -1.82 12.02
N LEU A 798 -4.29 -2.93 11.41
CA LEU A 798 -3.71 -3.54 10.22
C LEU A 798 -4.80 -4.11 9.31
N THR A 799 -4.91 -3.57 8.10
CA THR A 799 -5.96 -3.94 7.13
C THR A 799 -6.01 -5.46 6.88
N GLY A 800 -7.18 -6.09 7.01
CA GLY A 800 -7.34 -7.54 6.83
C GLY A 800 -6.98 -8.40 8.05
N TYR A 801 -6.53 -7.79 9.16
CA TYR A 801 -6.33 -8.44 10.46
C TYR A 801 -7.15 -7.76 11.59
N GLU A 802 -8.13 -6.92 11.25
CA GLU A 802 -8.98 -6.23 12.23
C GLU A 802 -10.27 -6.99 12.56
N GLU A 803 -10.81 -7.80 11.65
CA GLU A 803 -12.15 -8.37 11.78
C GLU A 803 -12.31 -9.26 13.03
N ARG A 804 -11.27 -10.00 13.40
CA ARG A 804 -11.27 -10.87 14.60
C ARG A 804 -10.07 -10.56 15.49
N ARG A 805 -9.63 -9.31 15.48
CA ARG A 805 -8.48 -8.88 16.27
C ARG A 805 -8.76 -9.06 17.75
N VAL A 806 -7.83 -9.68 18.45
CA VAL A 806 -7.81 -9.72 19.92
C VAL A 806 -6.63 -8.90 20.39
N ALA A 807 -6.92 -7.82 21.10
CA ALA A 807 -5.90 -6.94 21.68
C ALA A 807 -4.99 -7.73 22.63
N ASN A 808 -3.70 -7.40 22.64
CA ASN A 808 -2.65 -8.01 23.46
C ASN A 808 -2.46 -9.52 23.23
N LEU A 809 -2.89 -10.06 22.08
CA LEU A 809 -2.68 -11.46 21.72
C LEU A 809 -1.24 -11.71 21.20
N TRP A 810 -0.26 -11.17 21.90
CA TRP A 810 1.17 -11.30 21.66
C TRP A 810 1.92 -11.13 22.98
N PHE A 811 3.16 -11.63 23.05
CA PHE A 811 4.02 -11.39 24.21
C PHE A 811 5.50 -11.54 23.83
N MET A 812 6.39 -10.89 24.60
CA MET A 812 7.84 -11.05 24.52
C MET A 812 8.30 -11.87 25.74
N ASP A 813 8.99 -13.00 25.54
CA ASP A 813 9.60 -13.72 26.67
C ASP A 813 10.89 -13.05 27.16
N ALA A 814 11.40 -13.50 28.31
CA ALA A 814 12.69 -13.08 28.86
C ALA A 814 13.86 -13.38 27.89
N ASP A 815 13.70 -14.37 27.00
CA ASP A 815 14.69 -14.67 25.97
C ASP A 815 14.65 -13.71 24.79
N GLY A 816 13.65 -12.83 24.69
CA GLY A 816 13.50 -11.93 23.56
C GLY A 816 12.94 -12.57 22.30
N ASN A 817 12.25 -13.70 22.46
CA ASN A 817 11.42 -14.24 21.40
C ASN A 817 10.06 -13.54 21.43
N LEU A 818 9.62 -13.13 20.25
CA LEU A 818 8.31 -12.52 20.07
C LEU A 818 7.31 -13.62 19.73
N HIS A 819 6.29 -13.77 20.56
CA HIS A 819 5.18 -14.69 20.29
C HIS A 819 3.98 -13.89 19.83
N VAL A 820 3.33 -14.35 18.76
CA VAL A 820 2.17 -13.70 18.16
C VAL A 820 1.06 -14.74 18.01
N GLY A 821 -0.17 -14.37 18.36
CA GLY A 821 -1.32 -15.28 18.46
C GLY A 821 -1.51 -15.90 19.85
N ARG A 822 -0.81 -15.39 20.89
CA ARG A 822 -0.93 -15.83 22.30
C ARG A 822 -0.43 -14.77 23.27
N GLU A 823 -0.96 -14.77 24.49
CA GLU A 823 -0.65 -13.81 25.58
C GLU A 823 0.51 -14.25 26.49
N LYS A 824 0.89 -15.54 26.48
CA LYS A 824 1.96 -16.09 27.32
C LYS A 824 2.64 -17.31 26.69
N PRO A 825 3.84 -17.70 27.18
CA PRO A 825 4.53 -18.90 26.70
C PRO A 825 3.66 -20.14 26.86
N ARG A 826 4.06 -21.20 26.16
CA ARG A 826 3.38 -22.48 26.32
C ARG A 826 3.72 -23.09 27.69
N ASP A 827 2.69 -23.42 28.46
CA ASP A 827 2.85 -24.05 29.78
C ASP A 827 3.07 -25.59 29.72
N LYS A 828 2.80 -26.24 28.57
CA LYS A 828 2.77 -27.72 28.41
C LYS A 828 4.00 -28.28 27.68
N THR A 829 4.34 -29.54 27.98
CA THR A 829 5.53 -30.28 27.49
C THR A 829 5.46 -30.82 26.05
N GLY A 830 4.32 -30.66 25.34
CA GLY A 830 4.19 -31.05 23.94
C GLY A 830 4.94 -30.12 22.98
N VAL A 831 5.05 -30.49 21.69
CA VAL A 831 5.70 -29.65 20.64
C VAL A 831 4.73 -28.63 20.03
N LEU A 832 3.48 -29.03 19.74
CA LEU A 832 2.42 -28.14 19.21
C LEU A 832 1.13 -28.23 20.04
N ASP A 833 0.39 -27.13 20.17
CA ASP A 833 -1.00 -27.16 20.65
C ASP A 833 -1.90 -27.67 19.52
N ARG A 834 -2.73 -28.69 19.79
CA ARG A 834 -3.67 -29.25 18.80
C ARG A 834 -4.62 -28.16 18.33
N SER A 835 -5.37 -27.56 19.25
CA SER A 835 -6.43 -26.60 18.93
C SER A 835 -5.87 -25.31 18.33
N ILE A 836 -6.32 -24.95 17.13
CA ILE A 836 -6.15 -23.61 16.59
C ILE A 836 -7.30 -22.70 17.00
N HIS A 837 -6.97 -21.46 17.32
CA HIS A 837 -7.94 -20.37 17.39
C HIS A 837 -7.81 -19.54 16.12
N ILE A 838 -8.94 -19.22 15.50
CA ILE A 838 -8.99 -18.30 14.36
C ILE A 838 -9.24 -16.90 14.93
N ARG A 839 -8.14 -16.27 15.36
CA ARG A 839 -8.11 -14.94 15.97
C ARG A 839 -7.02 -14.15 15.26
N ASP A 840 -7.32 -12.92 14.91
CA ASP A 840 -6.33 -12.05 14.34
C ASP A 840 -5.48 -11.45 15.48
N ALA A 841 -4.17 -11.40 15.29
CA ALA A 841 -3.23 -10.76 16.20
C ALA A 841 -2.20 -10.00 15.37
N TYR A 842 -1.74 -8.86 15.86
CA TYR A 842 -0.73 -8.05 15.18
C TYR A 842 0.11 -7.34 16.23
N VAL A 843 1.39 -7.17 15.94
CA VAL A 843 2.31 -6.36 16.74
C VAL A 843 3.42 -5.86 15.82
N ARG A 844 3.88 -4.62 16.03
CA ARG A 844 5.03 -4.06 15.32
C ARG A 844 6.07 -3.50 16.26
N ALA A 845 7.29 -3.44 15.78
CA ALA A 845 8.34 -2.68 16.43
C ALA A 845 8.18 -1.18 16.23
N ASN A 846 8.71 -0.47 17.20
CA ASN A 846 8.83 0.98 17.22
C ASN A 846 10.06 1.50 16.48
N GLN A 847 10.91 0.61 15.98
CA GLN A 847 12.07 0.98 15.19
C GLN A 847 11.68 1.22 13.72
N TRP A 848 11.82 2.47 13.27
CA TRP A 848 11.68 2.83 11.87
C TRP A 848 12.92 2.42 11.06
N GLN A 849 12.70 1.79 9.90
CA GLN A 849 13.73 1.56 8.90
C GLN A 849 13.63 2.63 7.82
N GLN A 850 14.66 3.47 7.72
CA GLN A 850 14.79 4.45 6.63
C GLN A 850 14.96 3.75 5.26
N PRO A 851 14.77 4.46 4.14
CA PRO A 851 15.20 4.04 2.82
C PRO A 851 16.66 3.57 2.80
N GLY A 852 16.96 2.63 1.91
CA GLY A 852 18.29 2.00 1.77
C GLY A 852 18.26 0.50 1.97
N GLN A 853 19.34 -0.06 2.52
CA GLN A 853 19.54 -1.51 2.60
C GLN A 853 19.51 -2.04 4.03
N TYR A 854 18.62 -3.00 4.29
CA TYR A 854 18.52 -3.68 5.59
C TYR A 854 18.16 -5.15 5.45
N VAL A 855 18.45 -5.95 6.48
CA VAL A 855 18.10 -7.37 6.54
C VAL A 855 17.35 -7.65 7.82
N PHE A 856 16.18 -8.26 7.69
CA PHE A 856 15.41 -8.85 8.78
C PHE A 856 15.70 -10.35 8.85
N ARG A 857 15.96 -10.88 10.05
CA ARG A 857 16.21 -12.32 10.28
C ARG A 857 15.45 -12.81 11.49
N THR A 858 14.86 -13.99 11.38
CA THR A 858 14.29 -14.72 12.52
C THR A 858 14.15 -16.20 12.20
N ARG A 859 13.99 -17.04 13.22
CA ARG A 859 13.47 -18.39 13.05
C ARG A 859 12.03 -18.46 13.54
N VAL A 860 11.11 -18.78 12.65
CA VAL A 860 9.68 -18.89 12.94
C VAL A 860 9.41 -20.30 13.43
N HIS A 861 8.90 -20.44 14.66
CA HIS A 861 8.46 -21.72 15.23
C HIS A 861 6.94 -21.77 15.28
N PHE A 862 6.36 -22.85 14.79
CA PHE A 862 4.95 -23.15 14.96
C PHE A 862 4.71 -23.55 16.41
N THR A 863 3.73 -22.94 17.05
CA THR A 863 3.32 -23.32 18.41
C THR A 863 1.95 -23.99 18.44
N THR A 864 1.25 -23.98 17.31
CA THR A 864 -0.02 -24.67 17.05
C THR A 864 0.12 -25.62 15.87
N SER A 865 -0.74 -26.64 15.79
CA SER A 865 -0.71 -27.65 14.73
C SER A 865 -0.95 -27.11 13.32
N TYR A 866 -1.53 -25.93 13.19
CA TYR A 866 -1.59 -25.14 11.96
C TYR A 866 -1.36 -23.67 12.28
N VAL A 867 -0.69 -22.96 11.37
CA VAL A 867 -0.45 -21.53 11.45
C VAL A 867 -0.75 -20.86 10.12
N SER A 868 -1.31 -19.65 10.18
CA SER A 868 -1.46 -18.75 9.04
C SER A 868 -1.22 -17.33 9.52
N GLY A 869 -0.26 -16.64 8.93
CA GLY A 869 0.18 -15.31 9.36
C GLY A 869 1.07 -14.62 8.34
N ALA A 870 1.67 -13.51 8.74
CA ALA A 870 2.59 -12.74 7.91
C ALA A 870 3.66 -12.02 8.73
N ILE A 871 4.84 -11.86 8.14
CA ILE A 871 5.81 -10.84 8.56
C ILE A 871 5.57 -9.59 7.73
N LEU A 872 5.59 -8.43 8.38
CA LEU A 872 5.22 -7.15 7.80
C LEU A 872 6.45 -6.26 7.73
N LEU A 873 6.68 -5.64 6.57
CA LEU A 873 7.84 -4.80 6.28
C LEU A 873 7.36 -3.46 5.74
N GLY A 874 8.13 -2.41 6.02
CA GLY A 874 7.85 -1.07 5.53
C GLY A 874 6.46 -0.57 5.89
N ILE A 875 6.04 -0.82 7.13
CA ILE A 875 4.74 -0.36 7.63
C ILE A 875 4.85 1.14 7.82
N THR A 876 4.23 1.89 6.91
CA THR A 876 4.04 3.35 7.06
C THR A 876 2.64 3.67 7.57
N ARG A 877 1.66 2.79 7.24
CA ARG A 877 0.27 2.81 7.70
C ARG A 877 -0.33 1.39 7.69
N ARG A 878 -1.51 1.23 8.30
CA ARG A 878 -2.29 -0.02 8.35
C ARG A 878 -2.56 -0.65 6.97
N ASP A 879 -2.74 0.18 5.95
CA ASP A 879 -3.00 -0.16 4.55
C ASP A 879 -1.76 -0.03 3.65
N ARG A 880 -0.59 0.29 4.23
CA ARG A 880 0.67 0.51 3.50
C ARG A 880 1.82 -0.27 4.12
N ASN A 881 1.99 -1.48 3.62
CA ASN A 881 3.02 -2.42 4.07
C ASN A 881 3.27 -3.48 2.99
N VAL A 882 4.39 -4.17 3.11
CA VAL A 882 4.70 -5.40 2.38
C VAL A 882 4.54 -6.58 3.33
N ARG A 883 3.81 -7.61 2.91
CA ARG A 883 3.46 -8.79 3.70
C ARG A 883 4.16 -10.01 3.15
N VAL A 884 5.00 -10.63 3.95
CA VAL A 884 5.52 -11.98 3.71
C VAL A 884 4.60 -12.96 4.42
N SER A 885 3.52 -13.34 3.73
CA SER A 885 2.51 -14.30 4.22
C SER A 885 3.04 -15.72 4.23
N PHE A 886 2.63 -16.51 5.21
CA PHE A 886 2.93 -17.93 5.28
C PHE A 886 1.78 -18.72 5.91
N ASN A 887 1.58 -19.96 5.47
CA ASN A 887 0.76 -20.94 6.17
C ASN A 887 1.34 -22.35 6.09
N ALA A 888 1.24 -23.08 7.20
CA ALA A 888 1.85 -24.40 7.37
C ALA A 888 1.12 -25.21 8.45
N GLY A 889 1.27 -26.52 8.40
CA GLY A 889 0.71 -27.44 9.38
C GLY A 889 -0.54 -28.19 8.90
N ASP A 890 -1.19 -28.89 9.82
CA ASP A 890 -2.38 -29.71 9.55
C ASP A 890 -3.62 -29.04 10.10
N TYR A 891 -4.33 -28.33 9.23
CA TYR A 891 -5.56 -27.63 9.59
C TYR A 891 -6.64 -28.59 10.11
N LEU A 892 -6.80 -29.79 9.52
CA LEU A 892 -7.86 -30.72 9.89
C LEU A 892 -7.62 -31.34 11.27
N TYR A 893 -6.37 -31.72 11.56
CA TYR A 893 -5.98 -32.12 12.92
C TYR A 893 -6.21 -31.00 13.93
N ALA A 894 -5.87 -29.76 13.53
CA ALA A 894 -5.91 -28.61 14.41
C ALA A 894 -7.33 -28.17 14.83
N ILE A 895 -8.33 -28.41 13.97
CA ILE A 895 -9.75 -28.19 14.30
C ILE A 895 -10.43 -29.43 14.89
N GLY A 896 -9.66 -30.48 15.24
CA GLY A 896 -10.17 -31.70 15.86
C GLY A 896 -10.92 -32.66 14.92
N ARG A 897 -10.79 -32.49 13.60
CA ARG A 897 -11.42 -33.36 12.59
C ARG A 897 -10.60 -34.58 12.21
N SER A 898 -9.31 -34.57 12.52
CA SER A 898 -8.47 -35.75 12.47
C SER A 898 -7.86 -35.99 13.84
N ASP A 899 -7.77 -37.26 14.25
CA ASP A 899 -7.08 -37.67 15.47
C ASP A 899 -5.59 -37.95 15.24
N GLU A 900 -5.18 -38.09 13.98
CA GLU A 900 -3.79 -38.27 13.59
C GLU A 900 -3.21 -36.96 13.04
N VAL A 901 -2.07 -36.54 13.60
CA VAL A 901 -1.37 -35.35 13.11
C VAL A 901 -0.57 -35.70 11.85
N LYS A 902 -0.87 -35.04 10.72
CA LYS A 902 0.04 -35.11 9.58
C LYS A 902 1.29 -34.31 9.88
N LYS A 903 2.44 -34.94 9.59
CA LYS A 903 3.73 -34.27 9.67
C LYS A 903 3.76 -33.10 8.70
N THR A 904 4.25 -31.94 9.15
CA THR A 904 4.37 -30.74 8.31
C THR A 904 5.56 -30.87 7.37
N ASP A 905 5.31 -31.35 6.15
CA ASP A 905 6.32 -31.57 5.11
C ASP A 905 6.53 -30.36 4.19
N SER A 906 5.62 -29.38 4.25
CA SER A 906 5.65 -28.22 3.39
C SER A 906 4.96 -27.01 4.00
N MET A 907 5.26 -25.85 3.43
CA MET A 907 4.66 -24.55 3.76
C MET A 907 4.33 -23.82 2.47
N ARG A 908 3.32 -22.96 2.51
CA ARG A 908 3.06 -21.97 1.46
C ARG A 908 3.55 -20.61 1.93
N ILE A 909 4.34 -19.92 1.12
CA ILE A 909 4.84 -18.57 1.39
C ILE A 909 4.49 -17.64 0.23
N GLY A 910 4.02 -16.42 0.51
CA GLY A 910 3.69 -15.42 -0.50
C GLY A 910 4.15 -14.04 -0.08
N VAL A 911 4.31 -13.14 -1.05
CA VAL A 911 4.61 -11.73 -0.79
C VAL A 911 3.58 -10.84 -1.49
N GLU A 912 3.13 -9.77 -0.84
CA GLU A 912 2.22 -8.76 -1.40
C GLU A 912 2.45 -7.37 -0.77
N GLY A 913 2.16 -6.28 -1.48
CA GLY A 913 2.23 -4.89 -1.03
C GLY A 913 0.87 -4.16 -0.99
N LEU A 914 -0.23 -4.91 -1.15
CA LEU A 914 -1.61 -4.43 -1.13
C LEU A 914 -1.98 -3.47 -2.27
N TRP A 915 -1.47 -3.71 -3.48
CA TRP A 915 -1.89 -2.93 -4.66
C TRP A 915 -3.01 -3.64 -5.42
N ASP A 916 -3.98 -2.89 -5.95
CA ASP A 916 -5.14 -3.45 -6.67
C ASP A 916 -4.72 -4.36 -7.84
N ARG A 917 -3.64 -3.98 -8.53
CA ARG A 917 -3.09 -4.67 -9.71
C ARG A 917 -2.07 -5.76 -9.40
N GLU A 918 -1.70 -5.93 -8.14
CA GLU A 918 -0.55 -6.75 -7.77
C GLU A 918 -0.71 -8.21 -8.16
N GLY A 919 -1.93 -8.76 -8.03
CA GLY A 919 -2.26 -10.16 -8.32
C GLY A 919 -2.04 -10.61 -9.76
N GLY A 920 -1.74 -9.72 -10.71
CA GLY A 920 -1.29 -10.12 -12.05
C GLY A 920 0.12 -9.66 -12.43
N LEU A 921 0.90 -9.14 -11.49
CA LEU A 921 2.35 -9.07 -11.60
C LEU A 921 2.93 -10.44 -11.24
N GLY A 922 3.17 -11.29 -12.24
CA GLY A 922 3.57 -12.71 -12.03
C GLY A 922 4.88 -12.95 -11.27
N MET A 923 5.55 -11.91 -10.76
CA MET A 923 6.72 -12.01 -9.89
C MET A 923 6.48 -11.49 -8.46
N SER A 924 5.56 -10.54 -8.27
CA SER A 924 5.12 -10.09 -6.93
C SER A 924 3.87 -10.80 -6.44
N SER A 925 3.31 -11.75 -7.20
CA SER A 925 2.15 -12.51 -6.77
C SER A 925 2.22 -13.96 -7.24
N GLY A 926 2.18 -14.84 -6.25
CA GLY A 926 2.15 -16.28 -6.41
C GLY A 926 2.70 -16.91 -5.15
N SER A 927 1.83 -17.27 -4.22
CA SER A 927 2.28 -18.02 -3.06
C SER A 927 2.94 -19.30 -3.55
N ARG A 928 4.19 -19.55 -3.15
CA ARG A 928 4.97 -20.72 -3.54
C ARG A 928 4.86 -21.77 -2.47
N LYS A 929 4.74 -23.03 -2.91
CA LYS A 929 4.97 -24.18 -2.03
C LYS A 929 6.47 -24.31 -1.80
N PHE A 930 6.86 -24.46 -0.54
CA PHE A 930 8.21 -24.82 -0.11
C PHE A 930 8.12 -26.16 0.59
N ASP A 931 8.79 -27.17 0.04
CA ASP A 931 8.88 -28.49 0.65
C ASP A 931 10.09 -28.52 1.58
N PHE A 932 9.87 -28.88 2.84
CA PHE A 932 10.94 -29.06 3.80
C PHE A 932 11.75 -30.31 3.47
N ALA A 933 13.06 -30.26 3.68
CA ALA A 933 13.93 -31.43 3.48
C ALA A 933 13.54 -32.62 4.39
N ARG A 934 12.95 -32.31 5.55
CA ARG A 934 12.35 -33.25 6.49
C ARG A 934 11.20 -32.53 7.19
N PRO A 935 10.18 -33.25 7.69
CA PRO A 935 9.10 -32.59 8.39
C PRO A 935 9.60 -31.70 9.53
N ALA A 936 9.09 -30.47 9.56
CA ALA A 936 9.61 -29.42 10.43
C ALA A 936 8.48 -28.57 11.02
N THR A 937 8.65 -28.16 12.27
CA THR A 937 7.77 -27.22 12.97
C THR A 937 8.38 -25.83 13.09
N SER A 938 9.45 -25.57 12.33
CA SER A 938 10.09 -24.26 12.28
C SER A 938 10.81 -24.07 10.95
N PHE A 939 11.03 -22.82 10.58
CA PHE A 939 11.85 -22.45 9.42
C PHE A 939 12.61 -21.16 9.71
N THR A 940 13.74 -20.98 9.05
CA THR A 940 14.52 -19.73 9.11
C THR A 940 14.03 -18.79 8.02
N LEU A 941 13.75 -17.55 8.38
CA LEU A 941 13.35 -16.49 7.46
C LEU A 941 14.40 -15.40 7.43
N GLU A 942 14.89 -15.08 6.23
CA GLU A 942 15.68 -13.89 5.97
C GLU A 942 14.97 -13.04 4.92
N VAL A 943 14.79 -11.76 5.21
CA VAL A 943 14.30 -10.78 4.24
C VAL A 943 15.32 -9.68 4.08
N ARG A 944 15.96 -9.61 2.91
CA ARG A 944 16.89 -8.54 2.55
C ARG A 944 16.15 -7.49 1.73
N VAL A 945 16.15 -6.26 2.22
CA VAL A 945 15.58 -5.09 1.56
C VAL A 945 16.70 -4.23 0.99
N ASP A 946 16.49 -3.72 -0.21
CA ASP A 946 17.37 -2.82 -0.94
C ASP A 946 16.51 -1.81 -1.70
N GLY A 947 16.34 -0.64 -1.10
CA GLY A 947 15.45 0.40 -1.59
C GLY A 947 14.03 -0.16 -1.81
N PRO A 948 13.52 -0.18 -3.06
CA PRO A 948 12.17 -0.67 -3.36
C PRO A 948 12.01 -2.19 -3.41
N THR A 949 13.10 -2.94 -3.30
CA THR A 949 13.11 -4.39 -3.52
C THR A 949 13.33 -5.16 -2.22
N ALA A 950 12.58 -6.24 -2.02
CA ALA A 950 12.74 -7.21 -0.95
C ALA A 950 12.98 -8.62 -1.52
N TRP A 951 14.00 -9.30 -1.03
CA TRP A 951 14.32 -10.69 -1.32
C TRP A 951 14.03 -11.56 -0.11
N ILE A 952 13.23 -12.61 -0.31
CA ILE A 952 12.76 -13.49 0.75
C ILE A 952 13.43 -14.85 0.59
N SER A 953 14.16 -15.26 1.61
CA SER A 953 14.83 -16.55 1.71
C SER A 953 14.28 -17.36 2.87
N VAL A 954 14.00 -18.64 2.62
CA VAL A 954 13.58 -19.62 3.64
C VAL A 954 14.63 -20.72 3.70
N ASP A 955 15.13 -21.02 4.89
CA ASP A 955 16.19 -22.00 5.14
C ASP A 955 17.40 -21.84 4.18
N GLY A 956 17.81 -20.58 3.96
CA GLY A 956 18.93 -20.22 3.08
C GLY A 956 18.63 -20.22 1.58
N ARG A 957 17.42 -20.63 1.17
CA ARG A 957 17.01 -20.64 -0.25
C ARG A 957 16.13 -19.44 -0.57
N ARG A 958 16.53 -18.61 -1.56
CA ARG A 958 15.71 -17.51 -2.08
C ARG A 958 14.46 -18.05 -2.78
N LEU A 959 13.27 -17.64 -2.32
CA LEU A 959 11.98 -18.12 -2.82
C LEU A 959 11.20 -17.06 -3.57
N CYS A 960 11.14 -15.84 -3.03
CA CYS A 960 10.32 -14.74 -3.54
C CYS A 960 11.16 -13.47 -3.68
N THR A 961 10.78 -12.62 -4.64
CA THR A 961 11.30 -11.25 -4.79
C THR A 961 10.10 -10.34 -4.94
N TYR A 962 10.09 -9.24 -4.21
CA TYR A 962 9.07 -8.22 -4.30
C TYR A 962 9.72 -6.89 -4.63
N THR A 963 9.14 -6.13 -5.56
CA THR A 963 9.56 -4.77 -5.85
C THR A 963 8.31 -3.91 -5.96
N THR A 964 8.30 -2.81 -5.22
CA THR A 964 7.16 -1.88 -5.21
C THR A 964 6.85 -1.43 -6.65
N PRO A 965 5.57 -1.37 -7.07
CA PRO A 965 5.22 -0.93 -8.42
C PRO A 965 5.72 0.49 -8.74
N SER A 966 5.75 1.38 -7.75
CA SER A 966 6.18 2.78 -7.86
C SER A 966 7.68 3.01 -7.67
N LEU A 967 8.48 1.97 -7.40
CA LEU A 967 9.86 2.05 -6.89
C LEU A 967 10.06 2.92 -5.65
N THR A 968 9.00 3.24 -4.92
CA THR A 968 9.19 3.83 -3.61
C THR A 968 9.90 2.81 -2.71
N PRO A 969 10.99 3.19 -2.02
CA PRO A 969 11.64 2.36 -1.03
C PRO A 969 10.67 1.68 -0.05
N ILE A 970 11.01 0.45 0.34
CA ILE A 970 10.34 -0.25 1.43
C ILE A 970 10.93 0.30 2.73
N GLU A 971 10.39 1.45 3.17
CA GLU A 971 10.71 2.08 4.45
C GLU A 971 9.55 1.95 5.44
N GLY A 972 9.83 2.03 6.74
CA GLY A 972 8.79 1.98 7.77
C GLY A 972 9.10 1.01 8.91
N TYR A 973 8.07 0.68 9.67
CA TYR A 973 8.18 -0.28 10.77
C TYR A 973 8.16 -1.74 10.27
N ILE A 974 8.67 -2.65 11.11
CA ILE A 974 8.62 -4.10 10.89
C ILE A 974 7.73 -4.72 11.97
N GLY A 975 6.91 -5.70 11.61
CA GLY A 975 6.02 -6.37 12.54
C GLY A 975 5.65 -7.79 12.12
N ALA A 976 4.72 -8.38 12.85
CA ALA A 976 4.20 -9.71 12.58
C ALA A 976 2.70 -9.76 12.89
N ALA A 977 1.97 -10.54 12.09
CA ALA A 977 0.54 -10.76 12.26
C ALA A 977 0.18 -12.24 12.12
N MET A 978 -0.85 -12.67 12.83
CA MET A 978 -1.43 -14.00 12.78
C MET A 978 -2.91 -13.89 12.46
N HIS A 979 -3.39 -14.78 11.58
CA HIS A 979 -4.80 -14.94 11.25
C HIS A 979 -5.40 -16.18 11.94
N SER A 980 -4.59 -17.23 12.06
CA SER A 980 -4.97 -18.45 12.75
C SER A 980 -3.74 -19.13 13.36
N GLY A 981 -3.91 -19.67 14.56
CA GLY A 981 -2.82 -20.30 15.29
C GLY A 981 -1.83 -19.27 15.86
N ALA A 982 -0.68 -19.75 16.31
CA ALA A 982 0.33 -18.91 16.96
C ALA A 982 1.75 -19.33 16.58
N VAL A 983 2.65 -18.34 16.54
CA VAL A 983 4.07 -18.54 16.26
C VAL A 983 4.95 -17.92 17.33
N ARG A 984 6.15 -18.48 17.49
CA ARG A 984 7.27 -17.86 18.19
C ARG A 984 8.32 -17.45 17.17
N LEU A 985 8.57 -16.16 17.04
CA LEU A 985 9.70 -15.61 16.33
C LEU A 985 10.90 -15.63 17.26
N GLN A 986 11.82 -16.57 17.02
CA GLN A 986 13.04 -16.66 17.81
C GLN A 986 13.99 -15.55 17.38
N GLU A 987 14.40 -14.74 18.36
CA GLU A 987 15.39 -13.67 18.23
C GLU A 987 15.24 -12.85 16.94
N PRO A 988 14.07 -12.21 16.70
CA PRO A 988 13.88 -11.40 15.50
C PRO A 988 14.87 -10.23 15.53
N THR A 989 15.68 -10.11 14.49
CA THR A 989 16.69 -9.05 14.35
C THR A 989 16.56 -8.28 13.05
N VAL A 990 17.00 -7.02 13.09
CA VAL A 990 17.16 -6.15 11.93
C VAL A 990 18.57 -5.57 11.90
N GLN A 991 19.15 -5.48 10.71
CA GLN A 991 20.51 -4.96 10.50
C GLN A 991 20.54 -4.08 9.26
N ARG A 992 21.02 -2.82 9.34
CA ARG A 992 21.37 -2.07 8.13
C ARG A 992 22.67 -2.59 7.56
N ILE A 993 22.69 -2.84 6.26
CA ILE A 993 23.89 -3.34 5.57
C ILE A 993 24.56 -2.25 4.73
N ASP A 994 23.84 -1.17 4.41
CA ASP A 994 24.37 0.02 3.74
C ASP A 994 25.22 0.93 4.64
N ARG A 995 25.38 0.57 5.92
CA ARG A 995 26.18 1.29 6.91
C ARG A 995 27.43 0.53 7.36
N GLY A 996 27.70 -0.65 6.79
CA GLY A 996 28.90 -1.44 7.11
C GLY A 996 30.20 -0.84 6.57
N ALA A 997 31.35 -1.33 7.03
CA ALA A 997 32.68 -0.96 6.48
C ALA A 997 32.83 -1.35 4.99
N MET A 998 31.94 -2.25 4.55
CA MET A 998 31.75 -2.75 3.19
C MET A 998 30.63 -2.00 2.44
N ALA A 999 30.15 -0.86 2.93
CA ALA A 999 29.18 -0.01 2.23
C ALA A 999 29.76 0.43 0.86
N GLY A 1000 29.32 -0.25 -0.20
CA GLY A 1000 29.88 -0.12 -1.56
C GLY A 1000 30.27 -1.44 -2.22
N THR A 1001 30.46 -2.53 -1.46
CA THR A 1001 30.79 -3.87 -2.01
C THR A 1001 29.56 -4.77 -2.16
N ALA A 1002 28.44 -4.42 -1.53
CA ALA A 1002 27.18 -5.16 -1.61
C ALA A 1002 26.17 -4.42 -2.51
N SER A 1003 26.51 -4.24 -3.78
CA SER A 1003 25.50 -4.00 -4.82
C SER A 1003 24.92 -5.37 -5.17
N SER A 1004 23.79 -5.75 -4.57
CA SER A 1004 22.97 -6.87 -5.05
C SER A 1004 22.45 -6.49 -6.43
N THR A 1005 23.17 -6.97 -7.44
CA THR A 1005 23.06 -6.61 -8.85
C THR A 1005 21.70 -7.03 -9.42
N GLY A 1006 20.93 -6.07 -9.92
CA GLY A 1006 20.08 -6.33 -11.09
C GLY A 1006 20.94 -6.49 -12.35
N LEU A 1007 20.32 -6.50 -13.53
CA LEU A 1007 21.06 -6.59 -14.78
C LEU A 1007 21.86 -5.29 -15.02
N SER A 1008 23.18 -5.39 -15.20
CA SER A 1008 24.07 -4.25 -15.50
C SER A 1008 24.82 -4.47 -16.82
N LEU A 1009 25.00 -3.39 -17.60
CA LEU A 1009 25.82 -3.44 -18.82
C LEU A 1009 27.32 -3.66 -18.54
N VAL A 1010 27.81 -3.21 -17.37
CA VAL A 1010 29.25 -3.12 -17.07
C VAL A 1010 29.70 -4.16 -16.04
N ARG A 1011 28.77 -4.74 -15.26
CA ARG A 1011 29.08 -5.70 -14.20
C ARG A 1011 28.38 -7.03 -14.42
N PRO A 1012 29.07 -8.18 -14.22
CA PRO A 1012 28.41 -9.47 -14.22
C PRO A 1012 27.33 -9.50 -13.15
N SER A 1013 26.11 -9.89 -13.53
CA SER A 1013 24.97 -9.99 -12.61
C SER A 1013 24.84 -11.40 -12.03
N GLU A 1014 24.08 -11.55 -10.93
CA GLU A 1014 23.71 -12.86 -10.37
C GLU A 1014 22.82 -13.65 -11.36
N ASN A 1015 22.41 -14.89 -11.01
CA ASN A 1015 21.57 -15.74 -11.87
C ASN A 1015 20.25 -15.06 -12.35
N LEU A 1016 19.59 -15.61 -13.38
CA LEU A 1016 18.40 -15.01 -13.99
C LEU A 1016 17.27 -14.72 -12.98
N HIS A 1017 17.05 -15.62 -12.02
CA HIS A 1017 16.04 -15.43 -10.98
C HIS A 1017 16.39 -14.29 -10.02
N ALA A 1018 17.67 -13.95 -9.89
CA ALA A 1018 18.13 -12.90 -9.02
C ALA A 1018 17.90 -11.50 -9.59
N ILE A 1019 18.05 -11.34 -10.91
CA ILE A 1019 17.87 -10.06 -11.63
C ILE A 1019 16.42 -9.74 -11.97
N LEU A 1020 15.56 -10.77 -12.04
CA LEU A 1020 14.14 -10.59 -12.29
C LEU A 1020 13.47 -9.85 -11.12
N GLY A 1021 12.91 -8.69 -11.41
CA GLY A 1021 12.27 -7.79 -10.46
C GLY A 1021 13.23 -6.77 -9.85
N ALA A 1022 14.50 -6.77 -10.24
CA ALA A 1022 15.47 -5.79 -9.77
C ALA A 1022 15.60 -4.60 -10.74
N PRO A 1023 15.97 -3.40 -10.26
CA PRO A 1023 16.40 -2.29 -11.10
C PRO A 1023 17.59 -2.67 -11.97
N THR A 1024 17.63 -2.16 -13.19
CA THR A 1024 18.74 -2.36 -14.13
C THR A 1024 19.67 -1.15 -14.18
N ASP A 1025 20.90 -1.37 -14.64
CA ASP A 1025 21.96 -0.35 -14.69
C ASP A 1025 22.53 -0.24 -16.11
N GLY A 1026 22.60 1.00 -16.62
CA GLY A 1026 23.11 1.34 -17.95
C GLY A 1026 22.10 1.27 -19.10
N PHE A 1027 20.85 0.84 -18.86
CA PHE A 1027 19.83 0.82 -19.90
C PHE A 1027 19.02 2.12 -19.93
N PRO A 1028 18.68 2.64 -21.12
CA PRO A 1028 17.76 3.77 -21.23
C PRO A 1028 16.35 3.31 -20.85
N THR A 1029 15.71 4.07 -19.97
CA THR A 1029 14.29 3.89 -19.64
C THR A 1029 13.43 4.79 -20.53
N ALA A 1030 12.16 4.43 -20.66
CA ALA A 1030 11.19 5.20 -21.43
C ALA A 1030 9.82 5.09 -20.78
N THR A 1031 8.97 6.10 -20.95
CA THR A 1031 7.65 6.18 -20.29
C THR A 1031 6.83 4.90 -20.46
N HIS A 1032 6.79 4.25 -21.63
CA HIS A 1032 6.03 3.00 -21.80
C HIS A 1032 6.76 1.71 -21.41
N GLY A 1033 7.93 1.83 -20.80
CA GLY A 1033 8.92 0.79 -20.64
C GLY A 1033 9.83 0.63 -21.87
N THR A 1034 10.89 -0.16 -21.66
CA THR A 1034 11.92 -0.44 -22.66
C THR A 1034 11.96 -1.94 -22.94
N VAL A 1035 11.91 -2.33 -24.21
CA VAL A 1035 12.20 -3.71 -24.63
C VAL A 1035 13.67 -3.81 -24.99
N VAL A 1036 14.39 -4.74 -24.37
CA VAL A 1036 15.79 -4.99 -24.67
C VAL A 1036 15.94 -6.31 -25.41
N LEU A 1037 16.49 -6.27 -26.62
CA LEU A 1037 17.04 -7.43 -27.30
C LEU A 1037 18.50 -7.60 -26.85
N TRP A 1038 18.75 -8.60 -26.01
CA TRP A 1038 20.08 -8.94 -25.53
C TRP A 1038 20.74 -9.96 -26.45
N LEU A 1039 21.91 -9.62 -27.00
CA LEU A 1039 22.67 -10.48 -27.92
C LEU A 1039 23.83 -11.18 -27.19
N PRO A 1040 24.13 -12.46 -27.48
CA PRO A 1040 25.14 -13.23 -26.76
C PRO A 1040 26.58 -12.84 -27.14
N THR A 1041 27.54 -13.08 -26.23
CA THR A 1041 28.96 -12.70 -26.38
C THR A 1041 29.72 -13.46 -27.46
N LYS A 1042 29.39 -14.74 -27.70
CA LYS A 1042 29.98 -15.50 -28.80
C LYS A 1042 29.38 -15.06 -30.13
N GLU A 1043 30.23 -14.73 -31.10
CA GLU A 1043 29.83 -14.62 -32.50
C GLU A 1043 29.37 -16.01 -32.97
N GLY A 1044 28.06 -16.27 -32.91
CA GLY A 1044 27.53 -17.58 -33.28
C GLY A 1044 27.52 -17.77 -34.79
N GLU A 1045 28.22 -18.79 -35.30
CA GLU A 1045 28.06 -19.35 -36.66
C GLU A 1045 26.65 -19.94 -36.90
N LYS A 1046 25.83 -20.10 -35.85
CA LYS A 1046 24.54 -20.82 -35.87
C LYS A 1046 23.28 -19.95 -35.90
N PHE A 1047 23.42 -18.62 -36.02
CA PHE A 1047 22.26 -17.72 -36.07
C PHE A 1047 21.77 -17.42 -37.51
N GLU A 1048 22.47 -17.88 -38.54
CA GLU A 1048 22.15 -17.65 -39.95
C GLU A 1048 21.29 -18.80 -40.52
N GLY A 1049 20.02 -18.55 -40.85
CA GLY A 1049 19.12 -19.55 -41.47
C GLY A 1049 17.63 -19.17 -41.46
N LYS A 1050 16.76 -20.04 -42.03
CA LYS A 1050 15.28 -19.85 -42.11
C LYS A 1050 14.60 -19.52 -40.75
N SER A 1051 15.25 -19.86 -39.65
CA SER A 1051 14.82 -19.62 -38.26
C SER A 1051 14.98 -18.17 -37.80
N GLU A 1052 15.99 -17.45 -38.33
CA GLU A 1052 16.19 -16.01 -38.13
C GLU A 1052 14.99 -15.23 -38.66
N ALA A 1053 14.51 -15.62 -39.86
CA ALA A 1053 13.38 -14.97 -40.51
C ALA A 1053 12.07 -15.04 -39.71
N ILE A 1054 11.84 -16.11 -38.93
CA ILE A 1054 10.60 -16.27 -38.15
C ILE A 1054 10.63 -15.42 -36.86
N GLY A 1055 11.72 -15.49 -36.10
CA GLY A 1055 11.90 -14.66 -34.89
C GLY A 1055 11.98 -13.17 -35.21
N ARG A 1056 12.69 -12.82 -36.29
CA ARG A 1056 12.78 -11.46 -36.82
C ARG A 1056 11.42 -10.93 -37.26
N ARG A 1057 10.61 -11.71 -37.98
CA ARG A 1057 9.26 -11.28 -38.39
C ARG A 1057 8.33 -10.96 -37.21
N ASP A 1058 8.41 -11.71 -36.11
CA ASP A 1058 7.59 -11.43 -34.92
C ASP A 1058 8.09 -10.21 -34.14
N ILE A 1059 9.41 -9.99 -34.04
CA ILE A 1059 10.00 -8.76 -33.48
C ILE A 1059 9.69 -7.56 -34.37
N ASP A 1060 9.84 -7.69 -35.69
CA ASP A 1060 9.54 -6.67 -36.69
C ASP A 1060 8.08 -6.23 -36.56
N LYS A 1061 7.13 -7.16 -36.36
CA LYS A 1061 5.71 -6.81 -36.12
C LYS A 1061 5.50 -6.01 -34.84
N LEU A 1062 6.21 -6.33 -33.76
CA LEU A 1062 6.11 -5.58 -32.51
C LEU A 1062 6.70 -4.18 -32.67
N ILE A 1063 7.88 -4.08 -33.30
CA ILE A 1063 8.51 -2.81 -33.62
C ILE A 1063 7.66 -2.01 -34.61
N GLN A 1064 7.00 -2.63 -35.59
CA GLN A 1064 6.18 -1.92 -36.58
C GLN A 1064 4.77 -1.57 -36.06
N GLY A 1065 4.38 -2.01 -34.86
CA GLY A 1065 3.09 -1.73 -34.23
C GLY A 1065 3.16 -0.71 -33.08
N PRO A 1066 3.57 0.55 -33.29
CA PRO A 1066 3.77 1.55 -32.22
C PRO A 1066 2.56 1.81 -31.33
N LEU A 1067 1.36 1.64 -31.85
CA LEU A 1067 0.15 1.93 -31.09
C LEU A 1067 -0.20 0.80 -30.10
N GLU A 1068 0.09 -0.45 -30.45
CA GLU A 1068 -0.11 -1.58 -29.54
C GLU A 1068 1.10 -1.79 -28.62
N TYR A 1069 2.29 -1.43 -29.11
CA TYR A 1069 3.58 -1.63 -28.44
C TYR A 1069 4.46 -0.37 -28.55
N PRO A 1070 4.13 0.70 -27.79
CA PRO A 1070 4.82 2.00 -27.87
C PRO A 1070 6.18 2.02 -27.16
N GLN A 1071 6.62 0.88 -26.61
CA GLN A 1071 7.89 0.75 -25.91
C GLN A 1071 9.07 1.23 -26.76
N LYS A 1072 10.04 1.86 -26.09
CA LYS A 1072 11.37 2.09 -26.68
C LYS A 1072 12.09 0.76 -26.84
N TRP A 1073 12.83 0.59 -27.93
CA TRP A 1073 13.61 -0.61 -28.17
C TRP A 1073 15.09 -0.36 -27.97
N VAL A 1074 15.76 -1.30 -27.33
CA VAL A 1074 17.20 -1.29 -27.12
C VAL A 1074 17.78 -2.59 -27.62
N ILE A 1075 18.85 -2.54 -28.39
CA ILE A 1075 19.66 -3.71 -28.70
C ILE A 1075 20.94 -3.62 -27.88
N ALA A 1076 21.06 -4.52 -26.91
CA ALA A 1076 22.27 -4.67 -26.11
C ALA A 1076 23.18 -5.67 -26.81
N TYR A 1077 24.36 -5.22 -27.27
CA TYR A 1077 25.31 -6.04 -28.00
C TYR A 1077 26.69 -6.09 -27.30
N PRO A 1078 27.46 -7.17 -27.47
CA PRO A 1078 28.75 -7.32 -26.79
C PRO A 1078 29.78 -6.30 -27.26
N LYS A 1079 30.46 -5.66 -26.30
CA LYS A 1079 31.58 -4.76 -26.58
C LYS A 1079 32.71 -5.46 -27.36
N ALA A 1080 32.90 -6.74 -27.13
CA ALA A 1080 33.94 -7.58 -27.75
C ALA A 1080 33.70 -7.94 -29.23
N TRP A 1081 32.54 -7.62 -29.82
CA TRP A 1081 32.27 -7.88 -31.23
C TRP A 1081 33.20 -7.10 -32.16
N SER A 1082 33.49 -7.67 -33.33
CA SER A 1082 34.29 -7.03 -34.38
C SER A 1082 33.63 -5.74 -34.90
N SER A 1083 34.43 -4.73 -35.28
CA SER A 1083 33.92 -3.45 -35.81
C SER A 1083 32.99 -3.64 -37.02
N ALA A 1084 33.33 -4.56 -37.92
CA ALA A 1084 32.50 -4.89 -39.09
C ALA A 1084 31.09 -5.37 -38.69
N ARG A 1085 30.98 -6.20 -37.65
CA ARG A 1085 29.70 -6.68 -37.13
C ARG A 1085 28.91 -5.58 -36.42
N LYS A 1086 29.59 -4.72 -35.65
CA LYS A 1086 28.96 -3.54 -35.03
C LYS A 1086 28.40 -2.59 -36.09
N ASP A 1087 29.14 -2.34 -37.17
CA ASP A 1087 28.69 -1.49 -38.26
C ASP A 1087 27.53 -2.11 -39.05
N ARG A 1088 27.56 -3.44 -39.25
CA ARG A 1088 26.42 -4.15 -39.84
C ARG A 1088 25.16 -4.04 -38.98
N LEU A 1089 25.28 -4.21 -37.66
CA LEU A 1089 24.17 -4.05 -36.73
C LEU A 1089 23.59 -2.62 -36.77
N LYS A 1090 24.45 -1.60 -36.84
CA LYS A 1090 24.00 -0.20 -37.01
C LYS A 1090 23.16 -0.02 -38.27
N ILE A 1091 23.63 -0.55 -39.41
CA ILE A 1091 22.90 -0.51 -40.69
C ILE A 1091 21.55 -1.23 -40.58
N ASP A 1092 21.55 -2.46 -40.06
CA ASP A 1092 20.32 -3.26 -39.91
C ASP A 1092 19.34 -2.59 -38.93
N SER A 1093 19.84 -1.94 -37.87
CA SER A 1093 19.01 -1.23 -36.89
C SER A 1093 18.39 0.06 -37.43
N ALA A 1094 19.04 0.74 -38.37
CA ALA A 1094 18.54 1.96 -38.99
C ALA A 1094 17.24 1.74 -39.79
N GLY A 1095 16.99 0.51 -40.25
CA GLY A 1095 15.77 0.11 -40.96
C GLY A 1095 14.50 0.10 -40.09
N TYR A 1096 14.61 0.19 -38.77
CA TYR A 1096 13.49 0.16 -37.82
C TYR A 1096 12.87 1.53 -37.49
N GLY A 1097 13.24 2.56 -38.25
CA GLY A 1097 12.78 3.94 -38.09
C GLY A 1097 13.70 4.77 -37.19
N GLN A 1098 13.95 6.04 -37.57
CA GLN A 1098 14.85 6.93 -36.85
C GLN A 1098 14.37 7.15 -35.40
N GLY A 1099 15.24 6.87 -34.42
CA GLY A 1099 15.04 7.18 -33.00
C GLY A 1099 14.30 6.14 -32.16
N ARG A 1100 13.79 5.04 -32.75
CA ARG A 1100 13.00 4.04 -32.02
C ARG A 1100 13.82 2.90 -31.42
N VAL A 1101 14.94 2.57 -32.05
CA VAL A 1101 15.89 1.56 -31.60
C VAL A 1101 17.18 2.26 -31.18
N GLU A 1102 17.61 2.03 -29.94
CA GLU A 1102 18.89 2.48 -29.42
C GLU A 1102 19.85 1.30 -29.28
N LEU A 1103 21.13 1.53 -29.50
CA LEU A 1103 22.17 0.50 -29.39
C LEU A 1103 23.01 0.77 -28.14
N VAL A 1104 23.19 -0.24 -27.29
CA VAL A 1104 24.03 -0.16 -26.08
C VAL A 1104 25.02 -1.31 -26.02
N GLU A 1105 26.23 -1.06 -25.51
CA GLU A 1105 27.27 -2.06 -25.36
C GLU A 1105 27.18 -2.76 -23.99
N HIS A 1106 27.43 -4.06 -23.93
CA HIS A 1106 27.59 -4.80 -22.66
C HIS A 1106 28.90 -5.61 -22.60
N ASP A 1107 29.40 -5.81 -21.38
CA ASP A 1107 30.68 -6.48 -21.09
C ASP A 1107 30.54 -7.94 -20.60
N SER A 1108 29.33 -8.43 -20.31
CA SER A 1108 29.13 -9.74 -19.66
C SER A 1108 28.16 -10.68 -20.38
N PRO A 1109 28.36 -12.02 -20.36
CA PRO A 1109 27.37 -13.02 -20.77
C PRO A 1109 26.47 -13.52 -19.63
N ALA A 1110 26.78 -13.24 -18.36
CA ALA A 1110 25.99 -13.74 -17.22
C ALA A 1110 24.98 -12.69 -16.74
N PRO A 1111 23.73 -13.08 -16.42
CA PRO A 1111 23.17 -14.43 -16.40
C PRO A 1111 22.52 -14.91 -17.71
N LEU A 1112 22.57 -14.13 -18.78
CA LEU A 1112 21.78 -14.36 -19.99
C LEU A 1112 22.40 -15.39 -20.97
N GLY A 1113 23.56 -15.98 -20.66
CA GLY A 1113 24.13 -17.12 -21.38
C GLY A 1113 24.42 -16.86 -22.87
N GLU A 1114 24.47 -17.93 -23.67
CA GLU A 1114 24.91 -17.89 -25.09
C GLU A 1114 23.76 -17.78 -26.10
N SER A 1115 22.54 -17.49 -25.66
CA SER A 1115 21.37 -17.31 -26.54
C SER A 1115 20.87 -15.88 -26.46
N PRO A 1116 20.17 -15.36 -27.49
CA PRO A 1116 19.53 -14.06 -27.37
C PRO A 1116 18.28 -14.12 -26.49
N TRP A 1117 18.02 -12.99 -25.84
CA TRP A 1117 16.89 -12.80 -24.94
C TRP A 1117 16.13 -11.54 -25.29
N LEU A 1118 14.82 -11.58 -25.09
CA LEU A 1118 13.98 -10.40 -25.04
C LEU A 1118 13.65 -10.10 -23.59
N LEU A 1119 13.94 -8.87 -23.19
CA LEU A 1119 13.71 -8.38 -21.85
C LEU A 1119 12.68 -7.26 -21.93
N PHE A 1120 11.85 -7.12 -20.91
CA PHE A 1120 11.03 -5.92 -20.72
C PHE A 1120 11.42 -5.26 -19.41
N LEU A 1121 11.89 -4.03 -19.53
CA LEU A 1121 12.09 -3.08 -18.44
C LEU A 1121 10.84 -2.20 -18.38
N ASP A 1122 10.31 -1.97 -17.18
CA ASP A 1122 9.28 -0.94 -17.04
C ASP A 1122 9.86 0.48 -17.16
N ASP A 1123 8.99 1.48 -17.00
CA ASP A 1123 9.29 2.90 -17.17
C ASP A 1123 10.33 3.45 -16.20
N VAL A 1124 10.48 2.75 -15.08
CA VAL A 1124 11.40 3.05 -14.00
C VAL A 1124 12.63 2.13 -14.02
N GLY A 1125 12.78 1.28 -15.05
CA GLY A 1125 13.99 0.52 -15.33
C GLY A 1125 14.13 -0.80 -14.58
N VAL A 1126 13.04 -1.36 -14.03
CA VAL A 1126 13.02 -2.68 -13.41
C VAL A 1126 12.80 -3.77 -14.46
N LEU A 1127 13.64 -4.80 -14.42
CA LEU A 1127 13.49 -5.97 -15.28
C LEU A 1127 12.29 -6.82 -14.85
N ARG A 1128 11.18 -6.75 -15.59
CA ARG A 1128 9.94 -7.47 -15.25
C ARG A 1128 9.83 -8.85 -15.88
N VAL A 1129 10.45 -9.03 -17.04
CA VAL A 1129 10.48 -10.32 -17.73
C VAL A 1129 11.78 -10.48 -18.51
N ALA A 1130 12.24 -11.71 -18.61
CA ALA A 1130 13.32 -12.14 -19.47
C ALA A 1130 12.90 -13.43 -20.16
N GLU A 1131 12.73 -13.40 -21.47
CA GLU A 1131 12.34 -14.54 -22.30
C GLU A 1131 13.46 -14.89 -23.27
N ARG A 1132 13.90 -16.14 -23.24
CA ARG A 1132 14.82 -16.64 -24.25
C ARG A 1132 14.09 -16.62 -25.58
N LEU A 1133 14.72 -16.07 -26.61
CA LEU A 1133 14.18 -16.12 -27.96
C LEU A 1133 14.22 -17.58 -28.44
N THR A 1134 13.10 -18.30 -28.33
CA THR A 1134 12.98 -19.70 -28.74
C THR A 1134 12.30 -19.80 -30.11
N MET A 1135 12.74 -20.76 -30.92
CA MET A 1135 12.36 -20.91 -32.33
C MET A 1135 10.93 -21.47 -32.56
N LYS A 1136 9.98 -21.25 -31.63
CA LYS A 1136 8.59 -21.75 -31.72
C LYS A 1136 7.58 -20.60 -31.93
N PRO A 1137 6.65 -20.72 -32.89
CA PRO A 1137 5.55 -19.75 -33.06
C PRO A 1137 4.74 -19.57 -31.76
N GLY A 1138 4.48 -18.32 -31.38
CA GLY A 1138 3.71 -17.99 -30.17
C GLY A 1138 4.52 -17.82 -28.88
N GLY A 1139 5.86 -17.91 -28.95
CA GLY A 1139 6.76 -17.84 -27.79
C GLY A 1139 6.83 -16.50 -27.04
N LEU A 1140 6.30 -15.41 -27.59
CA LEU A 1140 6.35 -14.05 -27.01
C LEU A 1140 5.11 -13.67 -26.18
N GLY A 1141 4.25 -14.64 -25.85
CA GLY A 1141 2.97 -14.38 -25.18
C GLY A 1141 3.13 -13.68 -23.84
N THR A 1142 4.18 -14.01 -23.08
CA THR A 1142 4.43 -13.41 -21.77
C THR A 1142 5.04 -12.00 -21.91
N LEU A 1143 5.99 -11.78 -22.83
CA LEU A 1143 6.53 -10.45 -23.16
C LEU A 1143 5.42 -9.48 -23.59
N ARG A 1144 4.57 -9.89 -24.56
CA ARG A 1144 3.44 -9.07 -25.04
C ARG A 1144 2.47 -8.70 -23.91
N ARG A 1145 2.24 -9.62 -22.97
CA ARG A 1145 1.42 -9.34 -21.78
C ARG A 1145 2.04 -8.24 -20.93
N TRP A 1146 3.35 -8.30 -20.65
CA TRP A 1146 4.04 -7.28 -19.87
C TRP A 1146 4.07 -5.91 -20.57
N MET A 1147 4.36 -5.88 -21.88
CA MET A 1147 4.34 -4.65 -22.67
C MET A 1147 2.96 -3.96 -22.64
N ARG A 1148 1.86 -4.73 -22.72
CA ARG A 1148 0.50 -4.17 -22.58
C ARG A 1148 0.20 -3.74 -21.14
N GLN A 1149 0.64 -4.52 -20.16
CA GLN A 1149 0.38 -4.24 -18.74
C GLN A 1149 1.10 -2.99 -18.23
N PHE A 1150 2.30 -2.69 -18.73
CA PHE A 1150 3.13 -1.57 -18.28
C PHE A 1150 3.24 -0.43 -19.28
N ARG A 1151 2.42 -0.45 -20.33
CA ARG A 1151 2.27 0.71 -21.21
C ARG A 1151 1.88 1.91 -20.35
N ALA A 1152 2.78 2.88 -20.20
CA ALA A 1152 2.50 4.06 -19.40
C ALA A 1152 1.20 4.71 -19.81
N HIS A 1153 0.55 5.20 -18.79
CA HIS A 1153 -0.70 5.88 -18.89
C HIS A 1153 -0.46 7.39 -18.81
N GLU A 1154 0.34 7.97 -19.73
CA GLU A 1154 0.67 9.42 -19.84
C GLU A 1154 -0.24 10.36 -19.03
N THR A 1155 0.16 10.72 -17.82
CA THR A 1155 -0.33 11.97 -17.26
C THR A 1155 0.23 13.08 -18.13
N ARG A 1156 -0.66 13.77 -18.85
CA ARG A 1156 -0.48 15.06 -19.53
C ARG A 1156 0.99 15.50 -19.64
N ASP A 1157 1.63 15.16 -20.76
CA ASP A 1157 2.62 16.06 -21.35
C ASP A 1157 1.87 17.15 -22.12
#